data_AF-S0J6S6-F1
#
_entry.id   AF-S0J6S6-F1
#
_cell.length_a   1.000
_cell.length_b   1.000
_cell.length_c   1.000
_cell.angle_alpha   90.00
_cell.angle_beta   90.00
_cell.angle_gamma   90.00
#
_symmetry.space_group_name_H-M   'P 1'
#
loop_
_entity.id
_entity.type
_entity.pdbx_description
1 polymer ?
#
loop_
_entity_poly.entity_id
_entity_poly.type
_entity_poly.pdbx_seq_one_letter_code
_entity_poly.pdbx_strand_id
1 'polypeptide(L)'
;MKKIIPFFLHIREKYRSIKQRFGSYRMKNWQDTGTLLYWAAIFLFSLCVGLMSGTFMQPVWLGTVITAVLTVPAAMAGLWLSGKLLELFLRNGVREFLSWLLLCMVCILVMTGDAFHAGLKESVLTAAVFSLVLALLLKSLWAAFHYKVRTRTIAAALALTGIFTMALLVLLAGRGFEDTYIEIYGNLRNQNREKDVLTEQEKEAFEEGLKQGPCTVKALTYGTENSGILPVRTVNISRFAENEGLDGFMKEHYQGYSLDEVPLSGMVWYPEEQSDCPVLFIVHGNHNWVTDSYLGYEYLGTYLASHGYVVVSVDENACNGLSGENDGRAVLLLEHMDYILSESRRKDSPLYQKTDENNLALAGHSRGGEAIAAAYLFNELDYYPDNGNRTFDYHFSIRSLIAIAPTCGQYLPSGRDVELKDVNYMVLHGANDQDVAAFMGMEQYENVTFSGEKDCIKTSLYVAGANHGQFNSLWGSYDLMEPLNRALNVKNFISVQEQQQIAKVFIRAFLEETLKETAETESEQNFSGMLLTDYSRYEELLPETLYIQSYQTSDLRILCNFEEDTRLETGTAADIRLEAEHVNSWREELLYFSDGNPRGNYAAVLKWEPEEGEEAGSSKKEPAEFSISMPETDLTGKHLQFDVMDLKEDFPEEEGELPKLEIIVEDSQGQEAVLKAEDYASLYPAFPVRLNKLQYLWKAAEYKHQFQTVSIPMEDFTGVDRRKISRITICFLTEKGKTAIDNVGIR
;
A
#
# COMPACT_ATOMS: atom_id res chain seq x y z
N MET A 1 1.68 10.53 -64.96
CA MET A 1 1.48 11.83 -64.26
C MET A 1 0.22 12.63 -64.65
N LYS A 2 -0.41 12.48 -65.84
CA LYS A 2 -1.59 13.30 -66.26
C LYS A 2 -2.96 13.00 -65.58
N LYS A 3 -3.12 11.93 -64.79
CA LYS A 3 -4.38 11.57 -64.10
C LYS A 3 -4.41 11.92 -62.59
N ILE A 4 -3.29 12.34 -62.01
CA ILE A 4 -3.18 12.57 -60.56
C ILE A 4 -3.62 14.00 -60.19
N ILE A 5 -3.29 15.00 -61.00
CA ILE A 5 -3.63 16.41 -60.77
C ILE A 5 -5.15 16.69 -60.70
N PRO A 6 -6.01 16.17 -61.62
CA PRO A 6 -7.46 16.39 -61.53
C PRO A 6 -8.11 15.70 -60.33
N PHE A 7 -7.57 14.55 -59.90
CA PHE A 7 -8.04 13.84 -58.71
C PHE A 7 -7.75 14.64 -57.41
N PHE A 8 -6.54 15.19 -57.26
CA PHE A 8 -6.21 16.05 -56.13
C PHE A 8 -6.99 17.38 -56.14
N LEU A 9 -7.26 17.97 -57.31
CA LEU A 9 -8.09 19.17 -57.43
C LEU A 9 -9.55 18.89 -57.03
N HIS A 10 -10.11 17.75 -57.44
CA HIS A 10 -11.45 17.32 -57.06
C HIS A 10 -11.56 17.06 -55.55
N ILE A 11 -10.58 16.40 -54.93
CA ILE A 11 -10.51 16.23 -53.47
C ILE A 11 -10.44 17.58 -52.77
N ARG A 12 -9.62 18.52 -53.27
CA ARG A 12 -9.45 19.86 -52.69
C ARG A 12 -10.73 20.70 -52.78
N GLU A 13 -11.48 20.63 -53.88
CA GLU A 13 -12.77 21.32 -54.03
C GLU A 13 -13.86 20.71 -53.15
N LYS A 14 -13.93 19.37 -53.10
CA LYS A 14 -14.87 18.66 -52.21
C LYS A 14 -14.58 18.98 -50.75
N TYR A 15 -13.31 19.02 -50.35
CA TYR A 15 -12.88 19.46 -49.02
C TYR A 15 -13.27 20.92 -48.74
N ARG A 16 -13.07 21.86 -49.68
CA ARG A 16 -13.49 23.26 -49.52
C ARG A 16 -14.99 23.42 -49.35
N SER A 17 -15.80 22.71 -50.14
CA SER A 17 -17.26 22.72 -50.06
C SER A 17 -17.75 22.16 -48.72
N ILE A 18 -17.19 21.04 -48.27
CA ILE A 18 -17.48 20.47 -46.94
C ILE A 18 -17.10 21.46 -45.83
N LYS A 19 -15.91 22.08 -45.92
CA LYS A 19 -15.43 23.07 -44.95
C LYS A 19 -16.35 24.30 -44.87
N GLN A 20 -16.84 24.81 -46.00
CA GLN A 20 -17.78 25.93 -46.03
C GLN A 20 -19.14 25.55 -45.44
N ARG A 21 -19.70 24.39 -45.82
CA ARG A 21 -20.98 23.90 -45.26
C ARG A 21 -20.89 23.71 -43.75
N PHE A 22 -19.81 23.09 -43.28
CA PHE A 22 -19.55 22.91 -41.86
C PHE A 22 -19.34 24.26 -41.14
N GLY A 23 -18.62 25.20 -41.75
CA GLY A 23 -18.44 26.55 -41.23
C GLY A 23 -19.77 27.28 -41.03
N SER A 24 -20.63 27.31 -42.04
CA SER A 24 -21.96 27.93 -41.95
C SER A 24 -22.86 27.23 -40.92
N TYR A 25 -22.80 25.90 -40.85
CA TYR A 25 -23.53 25.11 -39.86
C TYR A 25 -23.07 25.42 -38.43
N ARG A 26 -21.76 25.49 -38.19
CA ARG A 26 -21.18 25.87 -36.90
C ARG A 26 -21.59 27.29 -36.53
N MET A 27 -21.49 28.25 -37.44
CA MET A 27 -21.87 29.64 -37.14
C MET A 27 -23.35 29.75 -36.76
N LYS A 28 -24.24 29.04 -37.47
CA LYS A 28 -25.68 29.04 -37.16
C LYS A 28 -26.01 28.56 -35.74
N ASN A 29 -25.20 27.67 -35.17
CA ASN A 29 -25.53 27.01 -33.90
C ASN A 29 -24.66 27.49 -32.72
N TRP A 30 -23.37 27.74 -32.93
CA TRP A 30 -22.40 27.98 -31.86
C TRP A 30 -21.49 29.20 -32.10
N GLN A 31 -21.90 30.16 -32.93
CA GLN A 31 -21.16 31.41 -33.09
C GLN A 31 -21.08 32.17 -31.74
N ASP A 32 -19.89 32.62 -31.38
CA ASP A 32 -19.60 33.46 -30.21
C ASP A 32 -20.08 32.86 -28.86
N THR A 33 -20.09 31.53 -28.76
CA THR A 33 -20.51 30.77 -27.57
C THR A 33 -19.38 30.41 -26.61
N GLY A 34 -18.14 30.82 -26.90
CA GLY A 34 -16.97 30.54 -26.06
C GLY A 34 -16.96 31.19 -24.68
N THR A 35 -17.80 32.20 -24.43
CA THR A 35 -17.80 32.97 -23.18
C THR A 35 -18.13 32.12 -21.96
N LEU A 36 -19.16 31.26 -22.03
CA LEU A 36 -19.51 30.39 -20.89
C LEU A 36 -18.40 29.36 -20.62
N LEU A 37 -17.84 28.79 -21.68
CA LEU A 37 -16.72 27.85 -21.57
C LEU A 37 -15.50 28.49 -20.88
N TYR A 38 -15.16 29.72 -21.24
CA TYR A 38 -14.06 30.47 -20.61
C TYR A 38 -14.26 30.62 -19.09
N TRP A 39 -15.43 31.09 -18.66
CA TRP A 39 -15.70 31.30 -17.24
C TRP A 39 -15.85 29.99 -16.47
N ALA A 40 -16.48 28.98 -17.07
CA ALA A 40 -16.60 27.66 -16.45
C ALA A 40 -15.24 26.97 -16.28
N ALA A 41 -14.35 27.06 -17.27
CA ALA A 41 -13.00 26.50 -17.17
C ALA A 41 -12.19 27.15 -16.04
N ILE A 42 -12.22 28.49 -15.94
CA ILE A 42 -11.57 29.21 -14.83
C ILE A 42 -12.18 28.81 -13.49
N PHE A 43 -13.51 28.77 -13.39
CA PHE A 43 -14.20 28.42 -12.15
C PHE A 43 -13.85 27.01 -11.69
N LEU A 44 -13.95 26.01 -12.57
CA LEU A 44 -13.66 24.61 -12.24
C LEU A 44 -12.18 24.41 -11.91
N PHE A 45 -11.27 25.04 -12.66
CA PHE A 45 -9.84 25.00 -12.34
C PHE A 45 -9.56 25.64 -10.97
N SER A 46 -10.11 26.82 -10.71
CA SER A 46 -9.90 27.52 -9.44
C SER A 46 -10.52 26.77 -8.26
N LEU A 47 -11.70 26.17 -8.44
CA LEU A 47 -12.33 25.32 -7.44
C LEU A 47 -11.48 24.07 -7.17
N CYS A 48 -10.94 23.42 -8.21
CA CYS A 48 -10.07 22.27 -8.07
C CYS A 48 -8.80 22.61 -7.29
N VAL A 49 -8.12 23.72 -7.63
CA VAL A 49 -6.96 24.22 -6.87
C VAL A 49 -7.36 24.57 -5.43
N GLY A 50 -8.51 25.19 -5.22
CA GLY A 50 -9.01 25.47 -3.88
C GLY A 50 -9.31 24.22 -3.05
N LEU A 51 -9.84 23.17 -3.65
CA LEU A 51 -10.12 21.91 -2.93
C LEU A 51 -8.83 21.20 -2.51
N MET A 52 -7.81 21.21 -3.36
CA MET A 52 -6.53 20.57 -3.08
C MET A 52 -5.68 21.37 -2.08
N SER A 53 -5.51 22.66 -2.36
CA SER A 53 -4.58 23.54 -1.62
C SER A 53 -5.27 24.43 -0.60
N GLY A 54 -6.59 24.36 -0.42
CA GLY A 54 -7.32 25.15 0.59
C GLY A 54 -7.31 24.53 1.99
N THR A 55 -6.60 23.41 2.14
CA THR A 55 -6.61 22.57 3.33
C THR A 55 -5.59 23.00 4.39
N PHE A 56 -4.93 24.16 4.20
CA PHE A 56 -3.92 24.72 5.11
C PHE A 56 -4.47 25.31 6.41
N MET A 57 -5.80 25.43 6.56
CA MET A 57 -6.44 26.05 7.72
C MET A 57 -7.79 25.41 8.07
N GLN A 58 -8.25 25.66 9.29
CA GLN A 58 -9.61 25.35 9.73
C GLN A 58 -10.49 26.61 9.83
N PRO A 59 -11.77 26.57 9.39
CA PRO A 59 -12.41 25.44 8.72
C PRO A 59 -11.98 25.31 7.25
N VAL A 60 -11.74 24.08 6.78
CA VAL A 60 -11.20 23.79 5.44
C VAL A 60 -11.96 24.47 4.30
N TRP A 61 -13.30 24.55 4.36
CA TRP A 61 -14.10 25.18 3.32
C TRP A 61 -13.75 26.67 3.10
N LEU A 62 -13.30 27.38 4.15
CA LEU A 62 -12.92 28.78 4.05
C LEU A 62 -11.58 28.90 3.31
N GLY A 63 -10.60 28.07 3.66
CA GLY A 63 -9.33 27.99 2.92
C GLY A 63 -9.56 27.63 1.45
N THR A 64 -10.45 26.67 1.16
CA THR A 64 -10.88 26.34 -0.21
C THR A 64 -11.43 27.55 -0.96
N VAL A 65 -12.34 28.32 -0.36
CA VAL A 65 -12.91 29.51 -1.00
C VAL A 65 -11.86 30.58 -1.23
N ILE A 66 -10.99 30.85 -0.24
CA ILE A 66 -9.92 31.85 -0.34
C ILE A 66 -8.98 31.48 -1.49
N THR A 67 -8.44 30.27 -1.49
CA THR A 67 -7.52 29.79 -2.53
C THR A 67 -8.18 29.80 -3.91
N ALA A 68 -9.44 29.36 -4.03
CA ALA A 68 -10.17 29.41 -5.28
C ALA A 68 -10.33 30.84 -5.80
N VAL A 69 -10.75 31.79 -4.95
CA VAL A 69 -10.92 33.19 -5.33
C VAL A 69 -9.59 33.83 -5.76
N LEU A 70 -8.50 33.53 -5.06
CA LEU A 70 -7.16 34.00 -5.41
C LEU A 70 -6.62 33.38 -6.71
N THR A 71 -7.04 32.16 -7.04
CA THR A 71 -6.63 31.45 -8.26
C THR A 71 -7.29 32.02 -9.52
N VAL A 72 -8.49 32.58 -9.42
CA VAL A 72 -9.23 33.18 -10.55
C VAL A 72 -8.39 34.20 -11.36
N PRO A 73 -7.82 35.26 -10.75
CA PRO A 73 -7.00 36.23 -11.50
C PRO A 73 -5.74 35.60 -12.09
N ALA A 74 -5.12 34.62 -11.42
CA ALA A 74 -3.95 33.91 -11.94
C ALA A 74 -4.30 33.08 -13.18
N ALA A 75 -5.40 32.33 -13.15
CA ALA A 75 -5.91 31.57 -14.30
C ALA A 75 -6.28 32.50 -15.47
N MET A 76 -6.92 33.65 -15.19
CA MET A 76 -7.22 34.67 -16.19
C MET A 76 -5.95 35.22 -16.84
N ALA A 77 -4.93 35.55 -16.05
CA ALA A 77 -3.64 36.03 -16.53
C ALA A 77 -2.95 34.97 -17.38
N GLY A 78 -2.88 33.72 -16.91
CA GLY A 78 -2.29 32.59 -17.64
C GLY A 78 -2.93 32.36 -19.00
N LEU A 79 -4.27 32.38 -19.08
CA LEU A 79 -5.00 32.28 -20.34
C LEU A 79 -4.73 33.47 -21.28
N TRP A 80 -4.63 34.68 -20.74
CA TRP A 80 -4.32 35.89 -21.51
C TRP A 80 -2.90 35.86 -22.10
N LEU A 81 -1.89 35.55 -21.27
CA LEU A 81 -0.49 35.42 -21.68
C LEU A 81 -0.33 34.32 -22.73
N SER A 82 -0.89 33.13 -22.48
CA SER A 82 -0.89 32.01 -23.42
C SER A 82 -1.57 32.40 -24.73
N GLY A 83 -2.67 33.16 -24.66
CA GLY A 83 -3.37 33.69 -25.82
C GLY A 83 -2.48 34.61 -26.66
N LYS A 84 -1.74 35.52 -26.01
CA LYS A 84 -0.81 36.43 -26.69
C LYS A 84 0.33 35.69 -27.38
N LEU A 85 0.87 34.65 -26.75
CA LEU A 85 1.92 33.81 -27.33
C LEU A 85 1.40 33.01 -28.52
N LEU A 86 0.22 32.40 -28.41
CA LEU A 86 -0.36 31.60 -29.49
C LEU A 86 -0.89 32.44 -30.66
N GLU A 87 -1.32 33.69 -30.42
CA GLU A 87 -1.65 34.65 -31.48
C GLU A 87 -0.47 34.94 -32.42
N LEU A 88 0.78 34.72 -31.96
CA LEU A 88 1.98 34.82 -32.81
C LEU A 88 2.09 33.67 -33.82
N PHE A 89 1.46 32.51 -33.52
CA PHE A 89 1.59 31.28 -34.31
C PHE A 89 0.28 30.83 -34.99
N LEU A 90 -0.89 31.18 -34.46
CA LEU A 90 -2.21 30.69 -34.89
C LEU A 90 -3.20 31.85 -35.11
N ARG A 91 -3.90 31.87 -36.25
CA ARG A 91 -4.94 32.88 -36.55
C ARG A 91 -6.35 32.40 -36.12
N ASN A 92 -6.97 33.18 -35.21
CA ASN A 92 -8.35 33.14 -34.71
C ASN A 92 -8.75 31.89 -33.88
N GLY A 93 -9.57 32.11 -32.83
CA GLY A 93 -10.15 31.04 -32.00
C GLY A 93 -9.28 30.55 -30.83
N VAL A 94 -8.15 31.21 -30.58
CA VAL A 94 -7.14 30.84 -29.57
C VAL A 94 -7.73 30.77 -28.15
N ARG A 95 -8.57 31.74 -27.78
CA ARG A 95 -9.17 31.78 -26.43
C ARG A 95 -10.10 30.61 -26.14
N GLU A 96 -10.94 30.20 -27.10
CA GLU A 96 -11.84 29.05 -26.93
C GLU A 96 -11.02 27.76 -26.76
N PHE A 97 -9.99 27.60 -27.59
CA PHE A 97 -9.09 26.45 -27.52
C PHE A 97 -8.36 26.36 -26.18
N LEU A 98 -7.78 27.47 -25.71
CA LEU A 98 -7.11 27.53 -24.42
C LEU A 98 -8.06 27.27 -23.23
N SER A 99 -9.29 27.76 -23.31
CA SER A 99 -10.30 27.50 -22.26
C SER A 99 -10.67 26.02 -22.21
N TRP A 100 -10.81 25.37 -23.37
CA TRP A 100 -11.02 23.93 -23.44
C TRP A 100 -9.80 23.15 -22.92
N LEU A 101 -8.57 23.59 -23.23
CA LEU A 101 -7.35 22.93 -22.75
C LEU A 101 -7.25 22.99 -21.22
N LEU A 102 -7.59 24.12 -20.62
CA LEU A 102 -7.68 24.25 -19.16
C LEU A 102 -8.75 23.31 -18.58
N LEU A 103 -9.93 23.24 -19.20
CA LEU A 103 -10.99 22.32 -18.79
C LEU A 103 -10.55 20.85 -18.93
N CYS A 104 -9.85 20.50 -20.01
CA CYS A 104 -9.32 19.18 -20.27
C CYS A 104 -8.30 18.78 -19.19
N MET A 105 -7.42 19.70 -18.80
CA MET A 105 -6.48 19.49 -17.71
C MET A 105 -7.19 19.19 -16.38
N VAL A 106 -8.26 19.92 -16.06
CA VAL A 106 -9.09 19.63 -14.87
C VAL A 106 -9.73 18.25 -14.96
N CYS A 107 -10.31 17.89 -16.11
CA CYS A 107 -10.90 16.57 -16.30
C CYS A 107 -9.87 15.45 -16.15
N ILE A 108 -8.66 15.62 -16.72
CA ILE A 108 -7.57 14.65 -16.58
C ILE A 108 -7.21 14.52 -15.11
N LEU A 109 -6.88 15.62 -14.43
CA LEU A 109 -6.50 15.64 -13.02
C LEU A 109 -7.53 14.94 -12.12
N VAL A 110 -8.81 15.24 -12.29
CA VAL A 110 -9.89 14.66 -11.47
C VAL A 110 -10.10 13.20 -11.79
N MET A 111 -10.05 12.78 -13.06
CA MET A 111 -10.47 11.43 -13.47
C MET A 111 -9.35 10.40 -13.42
N THR A 112 -8.09 10.82 -13.48
CA THR A 112 -6.93 9.92 -13.43
C THR A 112 -6.33 9.80 -12.03
N GLY A 113 -7.00 10.32 -10.98
CA GLY A 113 -6.53 10.16 -9.60
C GLY A 113 -6.22 8.71 -9.30
N ASP A 114 -4.98 8.43 -8.91
CA ASP A 114 -4.43 7.09 -8.64
C ASP A 114 -4.31 6.10 -9.81
N ALA A 115 -4.68 6.50 -11.03
CA ALA A 115 -4.55 5.62 -12.21
C ALA A 115 -3.11 5.65 -12.77
N PHE A 116 -2.08 5.36 -11.96
CA PHE A 116 -0.68 5.58 -12.35
C PHE A 116 -0.17 4.56 -13.37
N HIS A 117 -0.68 3.33 -13.36
CA HIS A 117 -0.18 2.25 -14.23
C HIS A 117 -1.29 1.58 -15.05
N ALA A 118 -2.18 0.81 -14.42
CA ALA A 118 -3.25 0.13 -15.14
C ALA A 118 -4.32 1.13 -15.61
N GLY A 119 -4.65 1.10 -16.91
CA GLY A 119 -5.74 1.91 -17.46
C GLY A 119 -5.46 3.41 -17.57
N LEU A 120 -4.22 3.88 -17.37
CA LEU A 120 -3.88 5.32 -17.43
C LEU A 120 -4.23 5.92 -18.80
N LYS A 121 -3.84 5.24 -19.90
CA LYS A 121 -4.06 5.72 -21.27
C LYS A 121 -5.55 5.87 -21.57
N GLU A 122 -6.33 4.87 -21.18
CA GLU A 122 -7.77 4.79 -21.33
C GLU A 122 -8.45 5.88 -20.49
N SER A 123 -7.96 6.11 -19.27
CA SER A 123 -8.47 7.13 -18.35
C SER A 123 -8.21 8.55 -18.86
N VAL A 124 -7.00 8.83 -19.35
CA VAL A 124 -6.64 10.10 -20.00
C VAL A 124 -7.48 10.34 -21.24
N LEU A 125 -7.65 9.32 -22.09
CA LEU A 125 -8.48 9.42 -23.28
C LEU A 125 -9.95 9.70 -22.93
N THR A 126 -10.47 9.00 -21.91
CA THR A 126 -11.83 9.18 -21.38
C THR A 126 -12.02 10.61 -20.88
N ALA A 127 -11.11 11.12 -20.07
CA ALA A 127 -11.11 12.49 -19.57
C ALA A 127 -11.06 13.52 -20.70
N ALA A 128 -10.21 13.32 -21.71
CA ALA A 128 -10.12 14.19 -22.87
C ALA A 128 -11.44 14.21 -23.68
N VAL A 129 -12.08 13.06 -23.89
CA VAL A 129 -13.40 12.96 -24.54
C VAL A 129 -14.47 13.66 -23.71
N PHE A 130 -14.51 13.45 -22.39
CA PHE A 130 -15.47 14.12 -21.51
C PHE A 130 -15.29 15.64 -21.49
N SER A 131 -14.05 16.14 -21.56
CA SER A 131 -13.80 17.58 -21.65
C SER A 131 -14.42 18.20 -22.91
N LEU A 132 -14.44 17.47 -24.03
CA LEU A 132 -15.09 17.89 -25.28
C LEU A 132 -16.61 17.87 -25.16
N VAL A 133 -17.17 16.85 -24.49
CA VAL A 133 -18.61 16.75 -24.18
C VAL A 133 -19.05 17.93 -23.33
N LEU A 134 -18.31 18.23 -22.26
CA LEU A 134 -18.60 19.34 -21.35
C LEU A 134 -18.45 20.69 -22.05
N ALA A 135 -17.42 20.86 -22.88
CA ALA A 135 -17.27 22.06 -23.69
C ALA A 135 -18.45 22.27 -24.66
N LEU A 136 -18.92 21.19 -25.31
CA LEU A 136 -20.08 21.25 -26.19
C LEU A 136 -21.39 21.54 -25.41
N LEU A 137 -21.55 20.98 -24.21
CA LEU A 137 -22.68 21.28 -23.32
C LEU A 137 -22.72 22.77 -22.99
N LEU A 138 -21.60 23.31 -22.47
CA LEU A 138 -21.50 24.72 -22.09
C LEU A 138 -21.78 25.66 -23.27
N LYS A 139 -21.21 25.36 -24.45
CA LYS A 139 -21.47 26.16 -25.66
C LYS A 139 -22.94 26.08 -26.09
N SER A 140 -23.57 24.91 -25.97
CA SER A 140 -24.97 24.71 -26.33
C SER A 140 -25.94 25.37 -25.34
N LEU A 141 -25.60 25.37 -24.04
CA LEU A 141 -26.33 26.10 -23.00
C LEU A 141 -26.29 27.60 -23.28
N TRP A 142 -25.10 28.14 -23.58
CA TRP A 142 -24.96 29.55 -23.93
C TRP A 142 -25.73 29.93 -25.20
N ALA A 143 -25.65 29.09 -26.24
CA ALA A 143 -26.44 29.28 -27.47
C ALA A 143 -27.96 29.31 -27.18
N ALA A 144 -28.46 28.37 -26.36
CA ALA A 144 -29.88 28.22 -26.09
C ALA A 144 -30.45 29.32 -25.17
N PHE A 145 -29.72 29.71 -24.12
CA PHE A 145 -30.21 30.63 -23.09
C PHE A 145 -29.83 32.09 -23.34
N HIS A 146 -28.60 32.36 -23.76
CA HIS A 146 -28.13 33.74 -24.00
C HIS A 146 -28.52 34.23 -25.40
N TYR A 147 -28.16 33.48 -26.44
CA TYR A 147 -28.47 33.84 -27.84
C TYR A 147 -29.83 33.33 -28.33
N LYS A 148 -30.56 32.57 -27.51
CA LYS A 148 -31.90 32.04 -27.82
C LYS A 148 -31.96 31.22 -29.13
N VAL A 149 -30.89 30.50 -29.46
CA VAL A 149 -30.82 29.62 -30.64
C VAL A 149 -31.69 28.38 -30.43
N ARG A 150 -32.76 28.23 -31.22
CA ARG A 150 -33.75 27.14 -31.10
C ARG A 150 -33.69 26.17 -32.29
N THR A 151 -32.54 25.56 -32.52
CA THR A 151 -32.38 24.53 -33.57
C THR A 151 -32.53 23.13 -33.00
N ARG A 152 -32.96 22.16 -33.83
CA ARG A 152 -32.96 20.73 -33.47
C ARG A 152 -31.58 20.24 -33.08
N THR A 153 -30.54 20.80 -33.68
CA THR A 153 -29.13 20.53 -33.36
C THR A 153 -28.79 20.91 -31.93
N ILE A 154 -29.13 22.13 -31.49
CA ILE A 154 -28.85 22.55 -30.11
C ILE A 154 -29.64 21.70 -29.10
N ALA A 155 -30.90 21.38 -29.40
CA ALA A 155 -31.69 20.49 -28.55
C ALA A 155 -31.07 19.08 -28.44
N ALA A 156 -30.63 18.49 -29.56
CA ALA A 156 -29.95 17.20 -29.58
C ALA A 156 -28.60 17.24 -28.86
N ALA A 157 -27.81 18.30 -29.05
CA ALA A 157 -26.53 18.48 -28.37
C ALA A 157 -26.72 18.59 -26.86
N LEU A 158 -27.68 19.40 -26.38
CA LEU A 158 -28.00 19.52 -24.96
C LEU A 158 -28.47 18.20 -24.36
N ALA A 159 -29.34 17.45 -25.05
CA ALA A 159 -29.82 16.16 -24.59
C ALA A 159 -28.67 15.15 -24.47
N LEU A 160 -27.87 14.99 -25.53
CA LEU A 160 -26.78 14.01 -25.57
C LEU A 160 -25.68 14.36 -24.55
N THR A 161 -25.17 15.59 -24.59
CA THR A 161 -24.11 16.02 -23.67
C THR A 161 -24.60 16.10 -22.23
N GLY A 162 -25.87 16.43 -21.99
CA GLY A 162 -26.49 16.38 -20.68
C GLY A 162 -26.55 14.98 -20.09
N ILE A 163 -26.93 13.97 -20.89
CA ILE A 163 -26.93 12.55 -20.46
C ILE A 163 -25.53 12.11 -20.04
N PHE A 164 -24.52 12.35 -20.88
CA PHE A 164 -23.14 11.97 -20.57
C PHE A 164 -22.58 12.73 -19.36
N THR A 165 -22.89 14.02 -19.21
CA THR A 165 -22.45 14.81 -18.05
C THR A 165 -23.11 14.30 -16.77
N MET A 166 -24.41 13.98 -16.80
CA MET A 166 -25.10 13.38 -15.65
C MET A 166 -24.54 12.01 -15.30
N ALA A 167 -24.23 11.16 -16.29
CA ALA A 167 -23.60 9.86 -16.05
C ALA A 167 -22.23 10.02 -15.37
N LEU A 168 -21.41 10.98 -15.81
CA LEU A 168 -20.13 11.28 -15.17
C LEU A 168 -20.30 11.79 -13.73
N LEU A 169 -21.27 12.67 -13.48
CA LEU A 169 -21.55 13.16 -12.13
C LEU A 169 -21.99 12.03 -11.19
N VAL A 170 -22.83 11.12 -11.67
CA VAL A 170 -23.22 9.91 -10.92
C VAL A 170 -22.02 9.01 -10.66
N LEU A 171 -21.15 8.81 -11.66
CA LEU A 171 -19.92 8.04 -11.52
C LEU A 171 -19.00 8.63 -10.43
N LEU A 172 -18.71 9.94 -10.50
CA LEU A 172 -17.83 10.64 -9.56
C LEU A 172 -18.45 10.73 -8.14
N ALA A 173 -19.77 10.85 -8.03
CA ALA A 173 -20.45 10.88 -6.73
C ALA A 173 -20.62 9.50 -6.08
N GLY A 174 -20.62 8.42 -6.87
CA GLY A 174 -20.76 7.05 -6.37
C GLY A 174 -19.51 6.53 -5.65
N ARG A 175 -19.65 5.37 -4.98
CA ARG A 175 -18.51 4.67 -4.36
C ARG A 175 -17.68 3.83 -5.35
N GLY A 176 -18.19 3.61 -6.56
CA GLY A 176 -17.55 2.79 -7.58
C GLY A 176 -18.25 1.44 -7.77
N PHE A 177 -17.46 0.39 -8.02
CA PHE A 177 -17.90 -0.92 -8.49
C PHE A 177 -17.30 -2.03 -7.65
N GLU A 178 -18.03 -3.13 -7.50
CA GLU A 178 -17.57 -4.30 -6.77
C GLU A 178 -16.73 -5.21 -7.69
N ASP A 179 -15.53 -5.58 -7.26
CA ASP A 179 -14.69 -6.60 -7.89
C ASP A 179 -15.13 -7.97 -7.35
N THR A 180 -15.20 -8.96 -8.22
CA THR A 180 -15.73 -10.29 -7.88
C THR A 180 -14.69 -11.26 -7.34
N TYR A 181 -13.40 -10.96 -7.49
CA TYR A 181 -12.31 -11.88 -7.13
C TYR A 181 -12.29 -12.27 -5.65
N ILE A 182 -12.67 -11.36 -4.73
CA ILE A 182 -12.72 -11.64 -3.28
C ILE A 182 -13.69 -12.79 -3.01
N GLU A 183 -14.90 -12.69 -3.57
CA GLU A 183 -15.93 -13.73 -3.46
C GLU A 183 -15.52 -15.03 -4.18
N ILE A 184 -14.96 -14.93 -5.39
CA ILE A 184 -14.55 -16.09 -6.19
C ILE A 184 -13.45 -16.88 -5.46
N TYR A 185 -12.36 -16.24 -5.05
CA TYR A 185 -11.25 -16.91 -4.37
C TYR A 185 -11.66 -17.41 -2.98
N GLY A 186 -12.52 -16.67 -2.27
CA GLY A 186 -13.09 -17.12 -0.99
C GLY A 186 -13.92 -18.40 -1.14
N ASN A 187 -14.73 -18.50 -2.20
CA ASN A 187 -15.53 -19.69 -2.50
C ASN A 187 -14.67 -20.90 -2.87
N LEU A 188 -13.61 -20.71 -3.65
CA LEU A 188 -12.68 -21.79 -4.02
C LEU A 188 -11.95 -22.34 -2.79
N ARG A 189 -11.50 -21.45 -1.90
CA ARG A 189 -10.89 -21.83 -0.61
C ARG A 189 -11.83 -22.69 0.22
N ASN A 190 -13.08 -22.27 0.41
CA ASN A 190 -14.05 -22.97 1.26
C ASN A 190 -14.35 -24.41 0.79
N GLN A 191 -14.12 -24.73 -0.48
CA GLN A 191 -14.32 -26.07 -1.04
C GLN A 191 -13.16 -27.04 -0.72
N ASN A 192 -11.97 -26.52 -0.42
CA ASN A 192 -10.74 -27.32 -0.26
C ASN A 192 -10.31 -27.50 1.21
N ARG A 193 -11.16 -27.11 2.18
CA ARG A 193 -10.77 -27.06 3.59
C ARG A 193 -10.78 -28.46 4.23
N GLU A 194 -9.62 -29.09 4.34
CA GLU A 194 -9.45 -30.31 5.12
C GLU A 194 -8.22 -30.22 6.04
N LYS A 195 -8.47 -30.27 7.36
CA LYS A 195 -7.54 -30.45 8.50
C LYS A 195 -6.96 -29.16 9.11
N ASP A 196 -6.79 -29.20 10.44
CA ASP A 196 -6.28 -28.15 11.33
C ASP A 196 -7.12 -26.89 11.61
N VAL A 197 -8.40 -27.11 11.95
CA VAL A 197 -9.22 -26.08 12.62
C VAL A 197 -8.91 -26.03 14.11
N LEU A 198 -8.90 -24.83 14.69
CA LEU A 198 -8.82 -24.63 16.14
C LEU A 198 -9.84 -25.49 16.89
N THR A 199 -9.43 -26.02 18.03
CA THR A 199 -10.35 -26.65 19.00
C THR A 199 -11.34 -25.60 19.53
N GLU A 200 -12.51 -26.04 19.99
CA GLU A 200 -13.51 -25.12 20.56
C GLU A 200 -12.96 -24.27 21.71
N GLN A 201 -12.05 -24.82 22.53
CA GLN A 201 -11.40 -24.08 23.61
C GLN A 201 -10.45 -23.01 23.08
N GLU A 202 -9.69 -23.28 22.01
CA GLU A 202 -8.84 -22.29 21.36
C GLU A 202 -9.68 -21.19 20.69
N LYS A 203 -10.83 -21.54 20.10
CA LYS A 203 -11.78 -20.56 19.54
C LYS A 203 -12.32 -19.64 20.63
N GLU A 204 -12.82 -20.19 21.74
CA GLU A 204 -13.31 -19.41 22.87
C GLU A 204 -12.23 -18.48 23.45
N ALA A 205 -10.99 -18.97 23.59
CA ALA A 205 -9.86 -18.18 24.07
C ALA A 205 -9.52 -17.02 23.11
N PHE A 206 -9.51 -17.30 21.80
CA PHE A 206 -9.27 -16.27 20.79
C PHE A 206 -10.37 -15.21 20.79
N GLU A 207 -11.66 -15.63 20.78
CA GLU A 207 -12.81 -14.72 20.84
C GLU A 207 -12.81 -13.83 22.09
N GLU A 208 -12.39 -14.37 23.24
CA GLU A 208 -12.24 -13.58 24.46
C GLU A 208 -11.11 -12.54 24.32
N GLY A 209 -9.99 -12.92 23.70
CA GLY A 209 -8.90 -11.98 23.42
C GLY A 209 -9.22 -10.91 22.38
N LEU A 210 -10.30 -11.06 21.58
CA LEU A 210 -10.77 -9.99 20.69
C LEU A 210 -11.41 -8.82 21.46
N LYS A 211 -11.86 -9.04 22.70
CA LYS A 211 -12.54 -8.06 23.55
C LYS A 211 -11.54 -7.17 24.28
N GLN A 212 -12.01 -6.15 25.00
CA GLN A 212 -11.15 -5.39 25.91
C GLN A 212 -10.64 -6.31 27.02
N GLY A 213 -9.36 -6.17 27.36
CA GLY A 213 -8.70 -6.91 28.41
C GLY A 213 -9.13 -6.46 29.82
N PRO A 214 -8.60 -7.11 30.86
CA PRO A 214 -9.08 -6.93 32.23
C PRO A 214 -8.63 -5.63 32.90
N CYS A 215 -7.64 -4.90 32.36
CA CYS A 215 -7.07 -3.72 33.01
C CYS A 215 -7.93 -2.46 32.78
N THR A 216 -7.98 -1.58 33.79
CA THR A 216 -8.59 -0.26 33.62
C THR A 216 -7.62 0.65 32.86
N VAL A 217 -8.06 1.18 31.71
CA VAL A 217 -7.23 2.06 30.88
C VAL A 217 -7.28 3.50 31.39
N LYS A 218 -6.10 4.12 31.58
CA LYS A 218 -5.95 5.57 31.69
C LYS A 218 -5.41 6.15 30.40
N ALA A 219 -5.78 7.40 30.12
CA ALA A 219 -5.25 8.18 29.03
C ALA A 219 -4.57 9.45 29.58
N LEU A 220 -3.43 9.82 28.99
CA LEU A 220 -2.67 11.01 29.35
C LEU A 220 -2.18 11.69 28.07
N THR A 221 -2.58 12.94 27.87
CA THR A 221 -2.01 13.80 26.82
C THR A 221 -0.76 14.51 27.35
N TYR A 222 0.26 14.66 26.50
CA TYR A 222 1.47 15.42 26.80
C TYR A 222 1.80 16.42 25.68
N GLY A 223 2.65 17.41 25.99
CA GLY A 223 3.10 18.43 25.03
C GLY A 223 2.12 19.55 24.71
N THR A 224 0.87 19.48 25.19
CA THR A 224 -0.10 20.57 25.06
C THR A 224 -0.09 21.45 26.32
N GLU A 225 -0.15 22.78 26.18
CA GLU A 225 -0.19 23.73 27.31
C GLU A 225 -1.36 23.44 28.28
N ASN A 226 -2.44 22.84 27.76
CA ASN A 226 -3.64 22.47 28.52
C ASN A 226 -3.49 21.16 29.33
N SER A 227 -2.45 20.36 29.08
CA SER A 227 -2.26 19.09 29.79
C SER A 227 -1.92 19.31 31.26
N GLY A 228 -1.11 20.33 31.60
CA GLY A 228 -0.75 20.74 32.96
C GLY A 228 -0.09 19.69 33.87
N ILE A 229 0.01 18.44 33.40
CA ILE A 229 0.40 17.26 34.17
C ILE A 229 1.86 16.88 33.89
N LEU A 230 2.31 17.00 32.64
CA LEU A 230 3.67 16.72 32.22
C LEU A 230 4.35 18.02 31.70
N PRO A 231 5.64 18.24 31.99
CA PRO A 231 6.39 19.40 31.47
C PRO A 231 6.39 19.42 29.94
N VAL A 232 6.40 20.61 29.34
CA VAL A 232 6.62 20.74 27.90
C VAL A 232 8.11 20.67 27.63
N ARG A 233 8.52 19.77 26.72
CA ARG A 233 9.88 19.68 26.16
C ARG A 233 9.79 19.93 24.66
N THR A 234 10.78 20.62 24.12
CA THR A 234 10.90 20.86 22.68
C THR A 234 12.18 20.25 22.13
N VAL A 235 12.19 19.98 20.83
CA VAL A 235 13.32 19.43 20.08
C VAL A 235 13.55 20.23 18.80
N ASN A 236 14.81 20.31 18.37
CA ASN A 236 15.18 20.93 17.11
C ASN A 236 15.35 19.86 16.01
N ILE A 237 14.42 19.82 15.06
CA ILE A 237 14.47 18.96 13.87
C ILE A 237 14.72 19.73 12.56
N SER A 238 14.92 21.04 12.61
CA SER A 238 15.21 21.93 11.45
C SER A 238 16.43 21.52 10.61
N ARG A 239 17.17 20.52 11.09
CA ARG A 239 18.38 19.95 10.49
C ARG A 239 18.13 18.70 9.64
N PHE A 240 16.91 18.16 9.70
CA PHE A 240 16.43 16.97 9.01
C PHE A 240 15.19 17.31 8.14
N ALA A 241 14.47 18.37 8.53
CA ALA A 241 13.25 18.81 7.89
C ALA A 241 13.32 20.32 7.59
N GLU A 242 12.78 20.74 6.45
CA GLU A 242 12.68 22.15 6.05
C GLU A 242 11.27 22.48 5.58
N ASN A 243 10.66 23.51 6.16
CA ASN A 243 9.40 24.08 5.66
C ASN A 243 9.72 25.04 4.50
N GLU A 244 9.15 24.78 3.31
CA GLU A 244 9.37 25.63 2.14
C GLU A 244 8.13 26.44 1.72
N GLY A 245 8.38 27.62 1.16
CA GLY A 245 7.37 28.40 0.46
C GLY A 245 6.23 28.93 1.33
N LEU A 246 5.09 29.22 0.68
CA LEU A 246 3.92 29.76 1.35
C LEU A 246 3.25 28.71 2.25
N ASP A 247 3.22 27.45 1.82
CA ASP A 247 2.58 26.37 2.57
C ASP A 247 3.32 26.10 3.89
N GLY A 248 4.65 26.06 3.87
CA GLY A 248 5.48 25.96 5.07
C GLY A 248 5.25 27.12 6.06
N PHE A 249 5.20 28.36 5.56
CA PHE A 249 4.88 29.52 6.40
C PHE A 249 3.49 29.42 7.04
N MET A 250 2.48 28.99 6.28
CA MET A 250 1.12 28.84 6.81
C MET A 250 1.03 27.72 7.83
N LYS A 251 1.76 26.62 7.63
CA LYS A 251 1.87 25.51 8.58
C LYS A 251 2.49 25.95 9.90
N GLU A 252 3.65 26.61 9.89
CA GLU A 252 4.29 27.12 11.11
C GLU A 252 3.38 28.10 11.86
N HIS A 253 2.70 28.99 11.12
CA HIS A 253 1.76 29.93 11.72
C HIS A 253 0.54 29.23 12.35
N TYR A 254 0.03 28.17 11.71
CA TYR A 254 -1.08 27.37 12.22
C TYR A 254 -0.69 26.59 13.48
N GLN A 255 0.47 25.93 13.44
CA GLN A 255 0.98 25.08 14.52
C GLN A 255 1.49 25.90 15.72
N GLY A 256 1.96 27.11 15.48
CA GLY A 256 2.44 28.02 16.52
C GLY A 256 3.90 27.77 16.94
N TYR A 257 4.64 26.94 16.20
CA TYR A 257 6.05 26.65 16.43
C TYR A 257 6.79 26.44 15.10
N SER A 258 8.10 26.65 15.13
CA SER A 258 9.04 26.37 14.02
C SER A 258 9.78 25.05 14.26
N LEU A 259 10.46 24.53 13.23
CA LEU A 259 11.13 23.22 13.29
C LEU A 259 12.34 23.17 14.24
N ASP A 260 12.79 24.30 14.77
CA ASP A 260 13.86 24.38 15.78
C ASP A 260 13.36 24.24 17.23
N GLU A 261 12.05 24.35 17.47
CA GLU A 261 11.43 24.26 18.79
C GLU A 261 10.14 23.42 18.75
N VAL A 262 10.18 22.26 18.07
CA VAL A 262 9.03 21.36 17.96
C VAL A 262 8.67 20.79 19.34
N PRO A 263 7.43 20.95 19.84
CA PRO A 263 7.00 20.35 21.10
C PRO A 263 6.90 18.84 20.97
N LEU A 264 7.36 18.12 21.99
CA LEU A 264 7.08 16.68 22.11
C LEU A 264 5.63 16.52 22.60
N SER A 265 4.70 16.29 21.68
CA SER A 265 3.27 16.08 21.94
C SER A 265 2.74 14.69 21.56
N GLY A 266 1.68 14.25 22.23
CA GLY A 266 1.03 13.00 21.90
C GLY A 266 0.05 12.51 22.95
N MET A 267 -0.32 11.24 22.84
CA MET A 267 -1.24 10.56 23.74
C MET A 267 -0.61 9.26 24.28
N VAL A 268 -0.81 8.99 25.57
CA VAL A 268 -0.41 7.75 26.22
C VAL A 268 -1.63 7.03 26.77
N TRP A 269 -1.81 5.76 26.43
CA TRP A 269 -2.76 4.85 27.08
C TRP A 269 -1.99 3.81 27.88
N TYR A 270 -2.40 3.59 29.14
CA TYR A 270 -1.69 2.68 30.04
C TYR A 270 -2.64 2.04 31.06
N PRO A 271 -2.32 0.83 31.55
CA PRO A 271 -3.09 0.19 32.62
C PRO A 271 -2.91 0.92 33.96
N GLU A 272 -4.02 1.20 34.65
CA GLU A 272 -4.00 1.83 35.98
C GLU A 272 -3.32 0.93 37.01
N GLU A 273 -3.60 -0.37 36.95
CA GLU A 273 -3.23 -1.33 37.99
C GLU A 273 -1.85 -1.96 37.81
N GLN A 274 -1.31 -1.97 36.58
CA GLN A 274 -0.04 -2.63 36.27
C GLN A 274 1.14 -1.65 36.23
N SER A 275 2.34 -2.19 36.40
CA SER A 275 3.63 -1.50 36.36
C SER A 275 4.58 -2.35 35.52
N ASP A 276 5.69 -1.77 35.06
CA ASP A 276 6.69 -2.46 34.23
C ASP A 276 6.05 -3.15 33.01
N CYS A 277 5.18 -2.42 32.31
CA CYS A 277 4.47 -2.93 31.13
C CYS A 277 5.30 -2.73 29.85
N PRO A 278 5.30 -3.69 28.91
CA PRO A 278 5.90 -3.51 27.59
C PRO A 278 5.30 -2.27 26.89
N VAL A 279 6.13 -1.56 26.12
CA VAL A 279 5.76 -0.27 25.55
C VAL A 279 5.73 -0.33 24.03
N LEU A 280 4.63 0.14 23.43
CA LEU A 280 4.52 0.41 22.01
C LEU A 280 4.53 1.92 21.75
N PHE A 281 5.52 2.41 21.02
CA PHE A 281 5.45 3.76 20.44
C PHE A 281 4.90 3.66 19.02
N ILE A 282 3.88 4.46 18.67
CA ILE A 282 3.28 4.48 17.34
C ILE A 282 3.33 5.89 16.73
N VAL A 283 3.78 5.98 15.48
CA VAL A 283 3.84 7.23 14.69
C VAL A 283 2.93 7.16 13.48
N HIS A 284 2.26 8.28 13.17
CA HIS A 284 1.45 8.41 11.97
C HIS A 284 2.30 8.84 10.76
N GLY A 285 1.81 8.59 9.56
CA GLY A 285 2.48 9.05 8.33
C GLY A 285 2.14 10.48 7.92
N ASN A 286 2.43 10.80 6.66
CA ASN A 286 2.10 12.10 6.10
C ASN A 286 0.59 12.25 5.88
N HIS A 287 0.02 13.31 6.41
CA HIS A 287 -1.36 13.69 6.19
C HIS A 287 -1.48 15.22 6.25
N ASN A 288 -2.70 15.74 6.20
CA ASN A 288 -2.90 17.17 6.40
C ASN A 288 -2.58 17.57 7.85
N TRP A 289 -1.65 18.51 8.05
CA TRP A 289 -1.20 19.01 9.35
C TRP A 289 -2.29 19.66 10.23
N VAL A 290 -3.50 19.89 9.72
CA VAL A 290 -4.65 20.36 10.51
C VAL A 290 -5.42 19.24 11.22
N THR A 291 -5.04 17.97 10.99
CA THR A 291 -5.64 16.79 11.61
C THR A 291 -4.73 16.28 12.71
N ASP A 292 -5.28 16.00 13.89
CA ASP A 292 -4.53 15.44 15.02
C ASP A 292 -4.41 13.90 14.87
N SER A 293 -3.70 13.42 13.86
CA SER A 293 -3.72 11.99 13.48
C SER A 293 -3.21 11.03 14.56
N TYR A 294 -2.38 11.50 15.49
CA TYR A 294 -1.95 10.71 16.64
C TYR A 294 -3.14 10.26 17.52
N LEU A 295 -4.28 10.97 17.50
CA LEU A 295 -5.51 10.54 18.18
C LEU A 295 -6.22 9.39 17.45
N GLY A 296 -5.91 9.18 16.18
CA GLY A 296 -6.57 8.19 15.34
C GLY A 296 -6.33 6.73 15.72
N TYR A 297 -5.36 6.48 16.61
CA TYR A 297 -5.02 5.16 17.14
C TYR A 297 -5.67 4.85 18.50
N GLU A 298 -6.61 5.66 18.99
CA GLU A 298 -7.28 5.44 20.28
C GLU A 298 -7.88 4.03 20.41
N TYR A 299 -8.48 3.51 19.34
CA TYR A 299 -9.06 2.15 19.32
C TYR A 299 -8.01 1.07 19.61
N LEU A 300 -6.79 1.26 19.12
CA LEU A 300 -5.67 0.33 19.29
C LEU A 300 -4.99 0.56 20.64
N GLY A 301 -4.74 1.82 20.99
CA GLY A 301 -4.10 2.20 22.25
C GLY A 301 -4.90 1.76 23.46
N THR A 302 -6.23 1.95 23.45
CA THR A 302 -7.11 1.48 24.53
C THR A 302 -7.17 -0.05 24.57
N TYR A 303 -7.29 -0.71 23.43
CA TYR A 303 -7.30 -2.17 23.34
C TYR A 303 -6.03 -2.79 23.90
N LEU A 304 -4.85 -2.34 23.46
CA LEU A 304 -3.58 -2.87 23.97
C LEU A 304 -3.37 -2.50 25.44
N ALA A 305 -3.70 -1.28 25.86
CA ALA A 305 -3.56 -0.89 27.28
C ALA A 305 -4.43 -1.74 28.22
N SER A 306 -5.63 -2.14 27.79
CA SER A 306 -6.47 -3.07 28.56
C SER A 306 -5.84 -4.47 28.71
N HIS A 307 -4.88 -4.83 27.86
CA HIS A 307 -4.12 -6.08 27.87
C HIS A 307 -2.71 -5.96 28.49
N GLY A 308 -2.43 -4.85 29.20
CA GLY A 308 -1.19 -4.70 29.95
C GLY A 308 -0.03 -4.10 29.17
N TYR A 309 -0.30 -3.34 28.10
CA TYR A 309 0.71 -2.58 27.37
C TYR A 309 0.65 -1.08 27.71
N VAL A 310 1.77 -0.38 27.63
CA VAL A 310 1.75 1.10 27.51
C VAL A 310 1.82 1.43 26.03
N VAL A 311 0.87 2.24 25.53
CA VAL A 311 0.88 2.69 24.14
C VAL A 311 1.05 4.20 24.09
N VAL A 312 2.07 4.64 23.38
CA VAL A 312 2.39 6.05 23.15
C VAL A 312 2.15 6.36 21.68
N SER A 313 1.10 7.13 21.38
CA SER A 313 0.90 7.67 20.03
C SER A 313 1.51 9.07 19.94
N VAL A 314 2.51 9.19 19.07
CA VAL A 314 3.35 10.37 18.89
C VAL A 314 2.77 11.28 17.82
N ASP A 315 2.73 12.58 18.11
CA ASP A 315 2.36 13.62 17.16
C ASP A 315 3.57 14.06 16.34
N GLU A 316 3.60 13.66 15.07
CA GLU A 316 4.64 14.06 14.11
C GLU A 316 4.15 15.12 13.13
N ASN A 317 3.14 15.93 13.50
CA ASN A 317 2.62 16.98 12.64
C ASN A 317 3.68 17.98 12.17
N ALA A 318 4.77 18.15 12.92
CA ALA A 318 5.91 18.96 12.50
C ALA A 318 6.55 18.47 11.19
N CYS A 319 6.48 17.17 10.88
CA CYS A 319 7.04 16.56 9.68
C CYS A 319 6.04 16.49 8.49
N ASN A 320 4.76 16.79 8.71
CA ASN A 320 3.74 16.67 7.67
C ASN A 320 3.81 17.77 6.61
N GLY A 321 3.49 17.41 5.37
CA GLY A 321 3.58 18.30 4.21
C GLY A 321 5.00 18.53 3.70
N LEU A 322 5.97 17.77 4.19
CA LEU A 322 7.38 17.82 3.76
C LEU A 322 7.70 16.70 2.77
N SER A 323 8.94 16.70 2.27
CA SER A 323 9.45 15.64 1.40
C SER A 323 10.83 15.21 1.88
N GLY A 324 11.05 13.89 1.97
CA GLY A 324 12.34 13.31 2.33
C GLY A 324 12.71 13.43 3.80
N GLU A 325 11.73 13.66 4.69
CA GLU A 325 11.93 14.00 6.11
C GLU A 325 11.92 12.79 7.08
N ASN A 326 11.97 11.56 6.57
CA ASN A 326 11.80 10.36 7.40
C ASN A 326 12.91 10.17 8.43
N ASP A 327 14.09 10.74 8.21
CA ASP A 327 15.14 10.85 9.23
C ASP A 327 14.75 11.80 10.37
N GLY A 328 14.10 12.91 10.05
CA GLY A 328 13.54 13.84 11.02
C GLY A 328 12.43 13.21 11.87
N ARG A 329 11.56 12.39 11.24
CA ARG A 329 10.57 11.57 11.95
C ARG A 329 11.23 10.55 12.88
N ALA A 330 12.22 9.82 12.39
CA ALA A 330 12.96 8.85 13.18
C ALA A 330 13.61 9.49 14.42
N VAL A 331 14.28 10.64 14.25
CA VAL A 331 14.88 11.39 15.37
C VAL A 331 13.81 11.91 16.33
N LEU A 332 12.70 12.46 15.81
CA LEU A 332 11.60 12.94 16.64
C LEU A 332 11.04 11.79 17.51
N LEU A 333 10.77 10.62 16.92
CA LEU A 333 10.33 9.42 17.64
C LEU A 333 11.30 9.03 18.76
N LEU A 334 12.61 8.99 18.50
CA LEU A 334 13.60 8.64 19.51
C LEU A 334 13.66 9.67 20.67
N GLU A 335 13.45 10.95 20.39
CA GLU A 335 13.34 12.00 21.41
C GLU A 335 12.06 11.88 22.24
N HIS A 336 10.95 11.45 21.62
CA HIS A 336 9.72 11.09 22.32
C HIS A 336 9.93 9.90 23.25
N MET A 337 10.68 8.88 22.81
CA MET A 337 11.02 7.73 23.64
C MET A 337 11.83 8.15 24.87
N ASP A 338 12.92 8.90 24.68
CA ASP A 338 13.72 9.44 25.79
C ASP A 338 12.83 10.18 26.80
N TYR A 339 11.96 11.06 26.30
CA TYR A 339 11.07 11.83 27.14
C TYR A 339 10.11 10.96 27.95
N ILE A 340 9.36 10.05 27.32
CA ILE A 340 8.38 9.20 28.02
C ILE A 340 9.05 8.25 29.02
N LEU A 341 10.18 7.66 28.66
CA LEU A 341 10.91 6.78 29.59
C LEU A 341 11.50 7.57 30.76
N SER A 342 11.98 8.81 30.52
CA SER A 342 12.39 9.71 31.62
C SER A 342 11.24 10.04 32.58
N GLU A 343 10.03 10.21 32.04
CA GLU A 343 8.82 10.43 32.82
C GLU A 343 8.46 9.20 33.66
N SER A 344 8.65 7.99 33.12
CA SER A 344 8.41 6.77 33.89
C SER A 344 9.39 6.55 35.05
N ARG A 345 10.58 7.16 34.98
CA ARG A 345 11.55 7.17 36.09
C ARG A 345 11.26 8.22 37.16
N ARG A 346 10.40 9.20 36.88
CA ARG A 346 10.15 10.34 37.76
C ARG A 346 8.97 10.08 38.72
N LYS A 347 9.24 10.12 40.04
CA LYS A 347 8.28 9.77 41.10
C LYS A 347 6.97 10.56 41.14
N ASP A 348 7.01 11.83 40.73
CA ASP A 348 5.86 12.73 40.67
C ASP A 348 5.14 12.70 39.31
N SER A 349 5.63 11.89 38.36
CA SER A 349 4.95 11.65 37.08
C SER A 349 3.81 10.64 37.23
N PRO A 350 2.66 10.83 36.56
CA PRO A 350 1.63 9.80 36.47
C PRO A 350 2.10 8.51 35.78
N LEU A 351 3.19 8.58 35.01
CA LEU A 351 3.78 7.45 34.32
C LEU A 351 4.81 6.70 35.17
N TYR A 352 5.03 7.11 36.42
CA TYR A 352 6.03 6.51 37.29
C TYR A 352 5.88 4.98 37.37
N GLN A 353 6.94 4.25 37.01
CA GLN A 353 7.02 2.78 36.99
C GLN A 353 6.03 2.09 36.05
N LYS A 354 5.48 2.79 35.06
CA LYS A 354 4.55 2.19 34.09
C LYS A 354 5.23 1.44 32.95
N THR A 355 6.44 1.83 32.55
CA THR A 355 7.09 1.28 31.35
C THR A 355 8.20 0.28 31.69
N ASP A 356 8.23 -0.85 31.00
CA ASP A 356 9.38 -1.73 30.92
C ASP A 356 10.30 -1.32 29.77
N GLU A 357 11.45 -0.74 30.12
CA GLU A 357 12.43 -0.24 29.15
C GLU A 357 13.19 -1.34 28.40
N ASN A 358 13.08 -2.61 28.83
CA ASN A 358 13.70 -3.73 28.13
C ASN A 358 12.79 -4.33 27.05
N ASN A 359 11.52 -3.94 27.04
CA ASN A 359 10.48 -4.50 26.18
C ASN A 359 9.78 -3.38 25.39
N LEU A 360 10.55 -2.78 24.47
CA LEU A 360 10.11 -1.68 23.63
C LEU A 360 9.81 -2.17 22.20
N ALA A 361 8.70 -1.70 21.64
CA ALA A 361 8.35 -1.86 20.24
C ALA A 361 8.01 -0.52 19.59
N LEU A 362 8.25 -0.44 18.28
CA LEU A 362 7.87 0.70 17.45
C LEU A 362 6.84 0.26 16.41
N ALA A 363 5.81 1.07 16.22
CA ALA A 363 4.86 0.96 15.12
C ALA A 363 4.83 2.26 14.31
N GLY A 364 4.56 2.14 13.02
CA GLY A 364 4.49 3.30 12.15
C GLY A 364 3.55 3.07 10.98
N HIS A 365 2.77 4.08 10.62
CA HIS A 365 1.85 4.03 9.48
C HIS A 365 2.39 4.85 8.30
N SER A 366 2.35 4.33 7.08
CA SER A 366 2.78 5.07 5.88
C SER A 366 4.23 5.54 6.01
N ARG A 367 4.51 6.83 5.86
CA ARG A 367 5.85 7.38 6.16
C ARG A 367 6.37 7.09 7.56
N GLY A 368 5.47 6.99 8.55
CA GLY A 368 5.82 6.57 9.90
C GLY A 368 6.35 5.14 9.95
N GLY A 369 5.86 4.26 9.07
CA GLY A 369 6.32 2.87 8.97
C GLY A 369 7.74 2.74 8.40
N GLU A 370 8.13 3.67 7.52
CA GLU A 370 9.54 3.81 7.10
C GLU A 370 10.39 4.40 8.24
N ALA A 371 9.85 5.41 8.93
CA ALA A 371 10.55 6.12 10.00
C ALA A 371 10.94 5.20 11.16
N ILE A 372 10.15 4.18 11.51
CA ILE A 372 10.52 3.23 12.58
C ILE A 372 11.73 2.35 12.21
N ALA A 373 11.92 2.03 10.93
CA ALA A 373 13.10 1.29 10.48
C ALA A 373 14.35 2.18 10.56
N ALA A 374 14.23 3.43 10.11
CA ALA A 374 15.30 4.44 10.28
C ALA A 374 15.60 4.73 11.76
N ALA A 375 14.58 4.79 12.62
CA ALA A 375 14.74 4.98 14.06
C ALA A 375 15.48 3.81 14.72
N TYR A 376 15.17 2.58 14.33
CA TYR A 376 15.91 1.40 14.80
C TYR A 376 17.37 1.46 14.39
N LEU A 377 17.66 1.79 13.11
CA LEU A 377 19.04 1.97 12.65
C LEU A 377 19.76 3.07 13.44
N PHE A 378 19.13 4.24 13.62
CA PHE A 378 19.73 5.35 14.37
C PHE A 378 19.97 5.01 15.83
N ASN A 379 19.12 4.16 16.42
CA ASN A 379 19.25 3.70 17.79
C ASN A 379 20.53 2.87 18.01
N GLU A 380 21.05 2.19 16.98
CA GLU A 380 22.29 1.41 17.04
C GLU A 380 23.56 2.21 16.71
N LEU A 381 23.41 3.43 16.19
CA LEU A 381 24.52 4.27 15.72
C LEU A 381 24.91 5.32 16.76
N ASP A 382 26.21 5.63 16.84
CA ASP A 382 26.72 6.74 17.65
C ASP A 382 26.69 8.08 16.89
N TYR A 383 26.47 8.06 15.57
CA TYR A 383 26.51 9.24 14.70
C TYR A 383 25.42 9.17 13.64
N TYR A 384 24.89 10.34 13.28
CA TYR A 384 23.98 10.46 12.16
C TYR A 384 24.68 10.14 10.83
N PRO A 385 24.15 9.23 10.00
CA PRO A 385 24.80 8.77 8.77
C PRO A 385 25.23 9.89 7.82
N ASP A 386 24.41 10.94 7.66
CA ASP A 386 24.70 11.99 6.69
C ASP A 386 25.52 13.16 7.26
N ASN A 387 25.81 13.15 8.57
CA ASN A 387 26.69 14.15 9.19
C ASN A 387 27.33 13.66 10.49
N GLY A 388 28.56 13.17 10.39
CA GLY A 388 29.35 12.69 11.54
C GLY A 388 29.73 13.73 12.60
N ASN A 389 29.37 15.02 12.45
CA ASN A 389 29.45 15.99 13.55
C ASN A 389 28.22 15.95 14.47
N ARG A 390 27.24 15.08 14.17
CA ARG A 390 26.04 14.89 14.97
C ARG A 390 26.12 13.51 15.61
N THR A 391 26.13 13.50 16.93
CA THR A 391 26.16 12.27 17.74
C THR A 391 24.74 11.87 18.11
N PHE A 392 24.53 10.57 18.23
CA PHE A 392 23.35 9.97 18.84
C PHE A 392 23.75 9.34 20.18
N ASP A 393 22.77 9.24 21.09
CA ASP A 393 22.92 8.63 22.42
C ASP A 393 21.58 8.01 22.85
N TYR A 394 21.00 7.18 21.97
CA TYR A 394 19.67 6.60 22.17
C TYR A 394 19.77 5.19 22.80
N HIS A 395 20.35 4.22 22.07
CA HIS A 395 20.69 2.88 22.58
C HIS A 395 19.57 2.21 23.42
N PHE A 396 18.31 2.40 23.02
CA PHE A 396 17.12 1.78 23.63
C PHE A 396 17.02 0.29 23.30
N SER A 397 16.43 -0.50 24.20
CA SER A 397 16.18 -1.94 24.00
C SER A 397 14.95 -2.20 23.12
N ILE A 398 15.00 -1.76 21.86
CA ILE A 398 13.94 -2.00 20.88
C ILE A 398 14.01 -3.46 20.40
N ARG A 399 12.91 -4.19 20.57
CA ARG A 399 12.83 -5.62 20.21
C ARG A 399 12.02 -5.88 18.93
N SER A 400 11.06 -5.01 18.62
CA SER A 400 10.05 -5.29 17.59
C SER A 400 9.63 -4.04 16.82
N LEU A 401 9.43 -4.20 15.51
CA LEU A 401 9.00 -3.17 14.58
C LEU A 401 7.71 -3.59 13.86
N ILE A 402 6.74 -2.68 13.76
CA ILE A 402 5.43 -2.92 13.14
C ILE A 402 5.16 -1.84 12.09
N ALA A 403 5.30 -2.17 10.83
CA ALA A 403 5.05 -1.28 9.72
C ALA A 403 3.63 -1.48 9.18
N ILE A 404 2.79 -0.45 9.26
CA ILE A 404 1.41 -0.44 8.76
C ILE A 404 1.41 0.35 7.46
N ALA A 405 0.99 -0.26 6.36
CA ALA A 405 0.95 0.30 5.01
C ALA A 405 2.13 1.26 4.70
N PRO A 406 3.38 0.84 4.95
CA PRO A 406 4.50 1.77 5.03
C PRO A 406 4.96 2.26 3.64
N THR A 407 5.58 3.42 3.59
CA THR A 407 6.50 3.74 2.48
C THR A 407 7.83 3.01 2.68
N CYS A 408 8.67 2.98 1.66
CA CYS A 408 10.05 2.51 1.75
C CYS A 408 10.93 3.32 0.79
N GLY A 409 12.19 3.58 1.17
CA GLY A 409 13.20 4.20 0.32
C GLY A 409 13.10 5.73 0.12
N GLN A 410 12.30 6.47 0.91
CA GLN A 410 12.29 7.94 0.83
C GLN A 410 13.50 8.56 1.51
N TYR A 411 13.97 7.97 2.61
CA TYR A 411 15.24 8.29 3.24
C TYR A 411 16.24 7.15 3.03
N LEU A 412 17.41 7.49 2.47
CA LEU A 412 18.50 6.57 2.18
C LEU A 412 19.75 7.00 2.97
N PRO A 413 20.01 6.47 4.16
CA PRO A 413 21.18 6.86 4.96
C PRO A 413 22.48 6.66 4.18
N SER A 414 23.24 7.73 3.98
CA SER A 414 24.44 7.73 3.13
C SER A 414 24.20 7.22 1.70
N GLY A 415 22.97 7.36 1.19
CA GLY A 415 22.55 6.88 -0.13
C GLY A 415 22.43 5.36 -0.24
N ARG A 416 22.15 4.66 0.87
CA ARG A 416 21.98 3.20 0.94
C ARG A 416 20.62 2.85 1.54
N ASP A 417 20.21 1.62 1.31
CA ASP A 417 19.00 1.05 1.92
C ASP A 417 19.19 0.84 3.42
N VAL A 418 18.07 0.77 4.13
CA VAL A 418 18.04 0.50 5.57
C VAL A 418 18.05 -1.01 5.80
N GLU A 419 19.23 -1.56 6.02
CA GLU A 419 19.44 -2.98 6.36
C GLU A 419 19.38 -3.18 7.87
N LEU A 420 18.50 -4.07 8.33
CA LEU A 420 18.30 -4.38 9.75
C LEU A 420 18.73 -5.81 10.07
N LYS A 421 19.18 -6.04 11.30
CA LYS A 421 19.67 -7.35 11.73
C LYS A 421 19.13 -7.73 13.09
N ASP A 422 18.67 -8.98 13.23
CA ASP A 422 18.25 -9.59 14.50
C ASP A 422 17.21 -8.75 15.28
N VAL A 423 16.16 -8.34 14.57
CA VAL A 423 14.99 -7.60 15.07
C VAL A 423 13.71 -8.25 14.57
N ASN A 424 12.67 -8.30 15.41
CA ASN A 424 11.36 -8.75 14.98
C ASN A 424 10.71 -7.72 14.06
N TYR A 425 10.11 -8.13 12.95
CA TYR A 425 9.50 -7.20 11.99
C TYR A 425 8.15 -7.69 11.47
N MET A 426 7.08 -6.93 11.67
CA MET A 426 5.78 -7.17 11.06
C MET A 426 5.45 -6.09 10.05
N VAL A 427 4.94 -6.48 8.88
CA VAL A 427 4.33 -5.56 7.93
C VAL A 427 2.88 -5.93 7.64
N LEU A 428 1.97 -4.95 7.72
CA LEU A 428 0.53 -5.08 7.46
C LEU A 428 0.11 -4.09 6.39
N HIS A 429 -0.43 -4.53 5.25
CA HIS A 429 -0.78 -3.64 4.13
C HIS A 429 -2.09 -4.06 3.46
N GLY A 430 -2.88 -3.09 3.00
CA GLY A 430 -4.12 -3.34 2.29
C GLY A 430 -3.94 -3.45 0.78
N ALA A 431 -4.54 -4.44 0.13
CA ALA A 431 -4.43 -4.60 -1.32
C ALA A 431 -5.16 -3.51 -2.12
N ASN A 432 -6.06 -2.78 -1.46
CA ASN A 432 -6.82 -1.67 -2.00
C ASN A 432 -6.31 -0.31 -1.49
N ASP A 433 -5.06 -0.25 -1.03
CA ASP A 433 -4.38 0.99 -0.70
C ASP A 433 -4.28 1.91 -1.94
N GLN A 434 -4.74 3.15 -1.79
CA GLN A 434 -4.83 4.16 -2.86
C GLN A 434 -3.89 5.37 -2.63
N ASP A 435 -2.97 5.27 -1.66
CA ASP A 435 -1.89 6.26 -1.43
C ASP A 435 -0.52 5.60 -1.66
N VAL A 436 -0.32 4.42 -1.08
CA VAL A 436 0.82 3.52 -1.30
C VAL A 436 0.30 2.25 -1.98
N ALA A 437 -0.02 2.37 -3.27
CA ALA A 437 -0.70 1.33 -4.03
C ALA A 437 0.11 0.02 -4.17
N ALA A 438 1.44 0.09 -4.13
CA ALA A 438 2.31 -1.09 -4.08
C ALA A 438 2.53 -1.52 -2.62
N PHE A 439 2.77 -2.83 -2.39
CA PHE A 439 3.12 -3.35 -1.07
C PHE A 439 4.59 -3.04 -0.72
N MET A 440 4.94 -1.74 -0.69
CA MET A 440 6.32 -1.23 -0.58
C MET A 440 7.05 -1.71 0.68
N GLY A 441 6.31 -1.96 1.76
CA GLY A 441 6.89 -2.49 3.00
C GLY A 441 7.58 -3.85 2.89
N MET A 442 7.35 -4.58 1.78
CA MET A 442 8.09 -5.81 1.51
C MET A 442 9.58 -5.55 1.24
N GLU A 443 9.96 -4.40 0.67
CA GLU A 443 11.38 -4.07 0.46
C GLU A 443 12.13 -4.03 1.79
N GLN A 444 11.57 -3.35 2.80
CA GLN A 444 12.14 -3.35 4.15
C GLN A 444 12.09 -4.72 4.82
N TYR A 445 11.05 -5.53 4.57
CA TYR A 445 10.94 -6.91 5.07
C TYR A 445 12.09 -7.80 4.57
N GLU A 446 12.47 -7.68 3.28
CA GLU A 446 13.60 -8.43 2.73
C GLU A 446 14.94 -7.94 3.30
N ASN A 447 15.05 -6.63 3.58
CA ASN A 447 16.21 -6.02 4.22
C ASN A 447 16.36 -6.31 5.72
N VAL A 448 15.52 -7.18 6.30
CA VAL A 448 15.70 -7.73 7.66
C VAL A 448 16.37 -9.11 7.58
N THR A 449 17.56 -9.21 8.17
CA THR A 449 18.36 -10.44 8.19
C THR A 449 18.47 -11.04 9.59
N PHE A 450 18.52 -12.37 9.67
CA PHE A 450 18.72 -13.10 10.92
C PHE A 450 20.06 -13.82 10.92
N SER A 451 20.82 -13.65 12.00
CA SER A 451 22.07 -14.37 12.24
C SER A 451 21.87 -15.74 12.87
N GLY A 452 20.69 -15.98 13.46
CA GLY A 452 20.39 -17.13 14.31
C GLY A 452 20.88 -16.99 15.76
N GLU A 453 21.43 -15.83 16.15
CA GLU A 453 21.88 -15.58 17.53
C GLU A 453 20.74 -15.19 18.48
N LYS A 454 19.67 -14.59 17.94
CA LYS A 454 18.46 -14.22 18.67
C LYS A 454 17.26 -14.94 18.06
N ASP A 455 16.31 -15.30 18.92
CA ASP A 455 15.01 -15.78 18.48
C ASP A 455 14.20 -14.59 17.93
N CYS A 456 14.00 -14.56 16.63
CA CYS A 456 13.34 -13.49 15.91
C CYS A 456 12.40 -14.02 14.82
N ILE A 457 11.34 -13.27 14.56
CA ILE A 457 10.39 -13.52 13.47
C ILE A 457 10.20 -12.25 12.64
N LYS A 458 10.12 -12.43 11.32
CA LYS A 458 9.51 -11.45 10.42
C LYS A 458 8.27 -12.03 9.77
N THR A 459 7.19 -11.25 9.68
CA THR A 459 5.92 -11.68 9.08
C THR A 459 5.28 -10.55 8.28
N SER A 460 4.65 -10.88 7.16
CA SER A 460 3.92 -9.96 6.30
C SER A 460 2.47 -10.39 6.19
N LEU A 461 1.53 -9.46 6.27
CA LEU A 461 0.11 -9.69 6.01
C LEU A 461 -0.42 -8.71 4.95
N TYR A 462 -0.91 -9.25 3.84
CA TYR A 462 -1.55 -8.50 2.77
C TYR A 462 -3.05 -8.79 2.72
N VAL A 463 -3.87 -7.75 2.83
CA VAL A 463 -5.31 -7.90 3.12
C VAL A 463 -6.15 -7.37 1.96
N ALA A 464 -6.93 -8.23 1.30
CA ALA A 464 -7.88 -7.81 0.28
C ALA A 464 -8.97 -6.89 0.86
N GLY A 465 -9.36 -5.85 0.12
CA GLY A 465 -10.39 -4.90 0.55
C GLY A 465 -9.94 -3.91 1.64
N ALA A 466 -8.74 -4.04 2.22
CA ALA A 466 -8.20 -3.01 3.11
C ALA A 466 -7.55 -1.89 2.30
N ASN A 467 -7.74 -0.63 2.72
CA ASN A 467 -7.14 0.55 2.12
C ASN A 467 -6.00 1.12 2.98
N HIS A 468 -5.44 2.27 2.60
CA HIS A 468 -4.44 2.98 3.39
C HIS A 468 -5.06 3.53 4.69
N GLY A 469 -6.14 4.30 4.55
CA GLY A 469 -6.61 5.20 5.59
C GLY A 469 -7.20 4.54 6.83
N GLN A 470 -7.95 3.44 6.71
CA GLN A 470 -8.83 2.98 7.80
C GLN A 470 -8.10 2.41 9.02
N PHE A 471 -6.79 2.13 8.93
CA PHE A 471 -5.93 1.86 10.09
C PHE A 471 -5.84 3.05 11.05
N ASN A 472 -6.10 4.28 10.57
CA ASN A 472 -6.25 5.46 11.39
C ASN A 472 -7.73 5.92 11.35
N SER A 473 -8.37 6.00 12.51
CA SER A 473 -9.80 6.34 12.60
C SER A 473 -10.16 7.75 12.07
N LEU A 474 -9.17 8.62 11.81
CA LEU A 474 -9.38 9.98 11.31
C LEU A 474 -9.17 10.14 9.79
N TRP A 475 -8.63 9.12 9.10
CA TRP A 475 -8.30 9.23 7.66
C TRP A 475 -9.43 8.73 6.76
N GLY A 476 -10.15 7.70 7.19
CA GLY A 476 -11.35 7.22 6.51
C GLY A 476 -11.08 6.40 5.23
N SER A 477 -12.06 6.36 4.33
CA SER A 477 -12.09 5.45 3.17
C SER A 477 -11.57 6.07 1.87
N TYR A 478 -11.04 7.29 1.90
CA TYR A 478 -10.61 8.00 0.69
C TYR A 478 -9.17 8.46 0.90
N ASP A 479 -8.24 7.74 0.29
CA ASP A 479 -6.81 7.95 0.57
C ASP A 479 -6.24 9.19 -0.17
N LEU A 480 -6.96 9.69 -1.19
CA LEU A 480 -6.61 10.93 -1.88
C LEU A 480 -7.39 12.16 -1.38
N MET A 481 -6.83 13.34 -1.63
CA MET A 481 -7.50 14.61 -1.39
C MET A 481 -8.65 14.89 -2.38
N GLU A 482 -9.55 15.80 -1.99
CA GLU A 482 -10.56 16.32 -2.91
C GLU A 482 -9.93 17.21 -3.99
N PRO A 483 -10.44 17.20 -5.23
CA PRO A 483 -11.52 16.36 -5.76
C PRO A 483 -11.04 15.02 -6.37
N LEU A 484 -9.74 14.70 -6.26
CA LEU A 484 -9.14 13.51 -6.88
C LEU A 484 -9.75 12.21 -6.33
N ASN A 485 -10.11 12.20 -5.05
CA ASN A 485 -10.78 11.08 -4.41
C ASN A 485 -12.09 10.63 -5.09
N ARG A 486 -12.72 11.49 -5.90
CA ARG A 486 -13.95 11.19 -6.62
C ARG A 486 -13.73 10.19 -7.75
N ALA A 487 -12.49 9.97 -8.18
CA ALA A 487 -12.14 8.93 -9.14
C ALA A 487 -11.98 7.53 -8.50
N LEU A 488 -11.68 7.49 -7.21
CA LEU A 488 -11.32 6.26 -6.49
C LEU A 488 -12.48 5.28 -6.41
N ASN A 489 -12.17 4.01 -6.62
CA ASN A 489 -13.09 2.91 -6.40
C ASN A 489 -12.95 2.40 -4.95
N VAL A 490 -13.92 2.73 -4.11
CA VAL A 490 -13.91 2.43 -2.66
C VAL A 490 -15.03 1.47 -2.26
N LYS A 491 -15.57 0.76 -3.27
CA LYS A 491 -16.75 -0.07 -3.12
C LYS A 491 -16.41 -1.46 -2.58
N ASN A 492 -15.20 -1.96 -2.84
CA ASN A 492 -14.67 -3.25 -2.37
C ASN A 492 -14.12 -3.24 -0.96
N PHE A 493 -14.22 -2.11 -0.26
CA PHE A 493 -13.54 -1.99 1.02
C PHE A 493 -14.25 -2.77 2.10
N ILE A 494 -13.49 -3.53 2.88
CA ILE A 494 -13.95 -3.99 4.19
C ILE A 494 -14.28 -2.77 5.06
N SER A 495 -15.15 -2.95 6.04
CA SER A 495 -15.53 -1.85 6.93
C SER A 495 -14.33 -1.36 7.76
N VAL A 496 -14.41 -0.11 8.22
CA VAL A 496 -13.43 0.47 9.14
C VAL A 496 -13.23 -0.42 10.37
N GLN A 497 -14.32 -0.97 10.90
CA GLN A 497 -14.29 -1.83 12.09
C GLN A 497 -13.56 -3.15 11.83
N GLU A 498 -13.78 -3.76 10.67
CA GLU A 498 -13.10 -4.99 10.25
C GLU A 498 -11.59 -4.74 10.05
N GLN A 499 -11.20 -3.69 9.33
CA GLN A 499 -9.79 -3.36 9.12
C GLN A 499 -9.07 -3.06 10.43
N GLN A 500 -9.70 -2.31 11.34
CA GLN A 500 -9.17 -2.03 12.67
C GLN A 500 -9.14 -3.27 13.56
N GLN A 501 -10.07 -4.22 13.39
CA GLN A 501 -10.04 -5.51 14.07
C GLN A 501 -8.83 -6.33 13.63
N ILE A 502 -8.55 -6.40 12.33
CA ILE A 502 -7.34 -7.06 11.79
C ILE A 502 -6.10 -6.45 12.42
N ALA A 503 -5.97 -5.12 12.42
CA ALA A 503 -4.83 -4.44 13.05
C ALA A 503 -4.68 -4.79 14.54
N LYS A 504 -5.76 -4.72 15.33
CA LYS A 504 -5.71 -5.07 16.76
C LYS A 504 -5.20 -6.49 17.00
N VAL A 505 -5.73 -7.46 16.26
CA VAL A 505 -5.45 -8.88 16.46
C VAL A 505 -4.00 -9.20 16.10
N PHE A 506 -3.55 -8.83 14.89
CA PHE A 506 -2.21 -9.14 14.43
C PHE A 506 -1.13 -8.34 15.20
N ILE A 507 -1.39 -7.07 15.54
CA ILE A 507 -0.45 -6.27 16.34
C ILE A 507 -0.32 -6.85 17.74
N ARG A 508 -1.41 -7.20 18.41
CA ARG A 508 -1.33 -7.82 19.73
C ARG A 508 -0.60 -9.16 19.67
N ALA A 509 -0.93 -10.01 18.69
CA ALA A 509 -0.29 -11.30 18.51
C ALA A 509 1.23 -11.16 18.37
N PHE A 510 1.67 -10.23 17.53
CA PHE A 510 3.08 -9.95 17.33
C PHE A 510 3.76 -9.40 18.60
N LEU A 511 3.12 -8.49 19.33
CA LEU A 511 3.68 -7.98 20.60
C LEU A 511 3.75 -9.06 21.69
N GLU A 512 2.75 -9.93 21.77
CA GLU A 512 2.68 -11.02 22.74
C GLU A 512 3.80 -12.03 22.51
N GLU A 513 4.06 -12.39 21.25
CA GLU A 513 5.13 -13.33 20.88
C GLU A 513 6.53 -12.72 21.03
N THR A 514 6.70 -11.43 20.75
CA THR A 514 8.04 -10.82 20.60
C THR A 514 8.52 -10.02 21.81
N LEU A 515 7.62 -9.55 22.69
CA LEU A 515 7.97 -8.74 23.86
C LEU A 515 7.80 -9.48 25.19
N LYS A 516 6.80 -10.36 25.34
CA LYS A 516 6.60 -11.04 26.62
C LYS A 516 7.63 -12.17 26.74
N GLU A 517 8.50 -12.11 27.75
CA GLU A 517 9.29 -13.29 28.12
C GLU A 517 8.33 -14.40 28.52
N THR A 518 8.44 -15.55 27.87
CA THR A 518 7.72 -16.81 28.15
C THR A 518 8.16 -17.43 29.49
N ALA A 519 8.42 -16.61 30.51
CA ALA A 519 8.79 -17.03 31.84
C ALA A 519 7.53 -17.34 32.67
N GLU A 520 7.28 -18.64 32.86
CA GLU A 520 6.57 -19.25 34.01
C GLU A 520 5.10 -18.89 34.27
N THR A 521 4.37 -18.25 33.36
CA THR A 521 2.90 -18.31 33.37
C THR A 521 2.37 -19.35 32.38
N GLU A 522 2.55 -20.63 32.73
CA GLU A 522 1.86 -21.78 32.11
C GLU A 522 0.32 -21.70 32.22
N SER A 523 -0.24 -20.61 32.78
CA SER A 523 -1.66 -20.43 33.04
C SER A 523 -2.41 -19.50 32.07
N GLU A 524 -1.72 -18.76 31.19
CA GLU A 524 -2.39 -17.99 30.12
C GLU A 524 -2.26 -18.77 28.80
N GLN A 525 -3.39 -19.24 28.27
CA GLN A 525 -3.43 -19.77 26.91
C GLN A 525 -2.95 -18.66 25.96
N ASN A 526 -1.87 -18.92 25.23
CA ASN A 526 -1.34 -18.03 24.20
C ASN A 526 -2.48 -17.58 23.27
N PHE A 527 -2.79 -16.28 23.28
CA PHE A 527 -3.90 -15.71 22.50
C PHE A 527 -3.67 -15.90 21.00
N SER A 528 -2.42 -15.80 20.55
CA SER A 528 -2.06 -15.76 19.14
C SER A 528 -1.64 -17.10 18.56
N GLY A 529 -1.23 -18.08 19.38
CA GLY A 529 -0.84 -19.43 18.92
C GLY A 529 0.06 -19.40 17.69
N MET A 530 -0.46 -19.83 16.53
CA MET A 530 0.26 -19.84 15.24
C MET A 530 -0.18 -18.73 14.26
N LEU A 531 -0.95 -17.72 14.71
CA LEU A 531 -1.55 -16.71 13.82
C LEU A 531 -0.54 -15.99 12.91
N LEU A 532 0.68 -15.76 13.39
CA LEU A 532 1.73 -15.03 12.65
C LEU A 532 2.41 -15.88 11.55
N THR A 533 2.19 -17.19 11.57
CA THR A 533 2.76 -18.17 10.63
C THR A 533 1.69 -18.96 9.87
N ASP A 534 0.46 -18.99 10.38
CA ASP A 534 -0.68 -19.68 9.79
C ASP A 534 -2.00 -19.01 10.23
N TYR A 535 -2.36 -17.93 9.54
CA TYR A 535 -3.61 -17.24 9.78
C TYR A 535 -4.84 -18.11 9.45
N SER A 536 -4.70 -19.12 8.58
CA SER A 536 -5.82 -19.88 8.01
C SER A 536 -6.59 -20.69 9.06
N ARG A 537 -5.88 -21.07 10.15
CA ARG A 537 -6.48 -21.72 11.34
C ARG A 537 -7.49 -20.83 12.05
N TYR A 538 -7.26 -19.52 12.04
CA TYR A 538 -8.06 -18.50 12.73
C TYR A 538 -9.11 -17.84 11.84
N GLU A 539 -9.16 -18.21 10.56
CA GLU A 539 -9.93 -17.51 9.53
C GLU A 539 -11.43 -17.38 9.84
N GLU A 540 -12.04 -18.36 10.51
CA GLU A 540 -13.45 -18.29 10.96
C GLU A 540 -13.73 -17.16 11.97
N LEU A 541 -12.67 -16.69 12.66
CA LEU A 541 -12.72 -15.70 13.72
C LEU A 541 -12.18 -14.34 13.26
N LEU A 542 -11.57 -14.29 12.06
CA LEU A 542 -11.10 -13.06 11.44
C LEU A 542 -12.21 -12.46 10.56
N PRO A 543 -12.16 -11.15 10.27
CA PRO A 543 -13.05 -10.55 9.27
C PRO A 543 -13.03 -11.28 7.93
N GLU A 544 -14.19 -11.43 7.31
CA GLU A 544 -14.34 -12.18 6.05
C GLU A 544 -13.71 -11.41 4.88
N THR A 545 -12.50 -11.82 4.51
CA THR A 545 -11.78 -11.34 3.32
C THR A 545 -10.68 -12.36 2.95
N LEU A 546 -9.81 -12.01 2.00
CA LEU A 546 -8.63 -12.77 1.65
C LEU A 546 -7.39 -12.18 2.34
N TYR A 547 -6.53 -13.07 2.81
CA TYR A 547 -5.27 -12.74 3.44
C TYR A 547 -4.16 -13.47 2.69
N ILE A 548 -3.05 -12.79 2.42
CA ILE A 548 -1.81 -13.43 1.98
C ILE A 548 -0.77 -13.20 3.09
N GLN A 549 -0.13 -14.29 3.53
CA GLN A 549 0.86 -14.27 4.58
C GLN A 549 2.18 -14.86 4.10
N SER A 550 3.27 -14.19 4.45
CA SER A 550 4.62 -14.76 4.38
C SER A 550 5.34 -14.52 5.69
N TYR A 551 6.26 -15.39 6.06
CA TYR A 551 7.03 -15.26 7.29
C TYR A 551 8.38 -15.96 7.19
N GLN A 552 9.31 -15.49 8.01
CA GLN A 552 10.60 -16.14 8.23
C GLN A 552 10.93 -16.04 9.72
N THR A 553 11.48 -17.13 10.25
CA THR A 553 11.97 -17.23 11.63
C THR A 553 13.48 -17.40 11.63
N SER A 554 14.11 -17.00 12.73
CA SER A 554 15.58 -16.96 12.87
C SER A 554 16.28 -18.33 12.82
N ASP A 555 15.53 -19.41 13.05
CA ASP A 555 15.98 -20.80 12.95
C ASP A 555 15.96 -21.34 11.50
N LEU A 556 15.38 -20.60 10.55
CA LEU A 556 15.38 -20.99 9.14
C LEU A 556 16.81 -20.97 8.56
N ARG A 557 17.32 -22.14 8.20
CA ARG A 557 18.53 -22.27 7.40
C ARG A 557 18.18 -22.16 5.91
N ILE A 558 18.49 -21.01 5.33
CA ILE A 558 18.34 -20.76 3.88
C ILE A 558 19.20 -21.73 3.08
N LEU A 559 18.57 -22.39 2.11
CA LEU A 559 19.23 -23.13 1.04
C LEU A 559 19.40 -22.24 -0.19
N CYS A 560 18.36 -21.48 -0.55
CA CYS A 560 18.34 -20.58 -1.72
C CYS A 560 17.47 -19.34 -1.43
N ASN A 561 18.03 -18.15 -1.63
CA ASN A 561 17.30 -16.88 -1.68
C ASN A 561 17.72 -15.98 -2.85
N PHE A 562 18.64 -16.42 -3.72
CA PHE A 562 18.97 -15.79 -5.00
C PHE A 562 19.60 -14.38 -4.92
N GLU A 563 20.05 -13.96 -3.74
CA GLU A 563 20.67 -12.65 -3.52
C GLU A 563 22.21 -12.68 -3.67
N GLU A 564 22.83 -13.86 -3.68
CA GLU A 564 24.28 -14.01 -3.54
C GLU A 564 25.10 -13.80 -4.83
N ASP A 565 24.58 -14.22 -5.99
CA ASP A 565 25.28 -14.11 -7.28
C ASP A 565 24.31 -14.18 -8.49
N THR A 566 24.78 -14.63 -9.66
CA THR A 566 23.98 -14.73 -10.89
C THR A 566 24.03 -16.15 -11.49
N ARG A 567 24.44 -17.14 -10.70
CA ARG A 567 24.68 -18.51 -11.13
C ARG A 567 23.45 -19.36 -10.81
N LEU A 568 22.56 -19.41 -11.80
CA LEU A 568 21.30 -20.16 -11.74
C LEU A 568 21.44 -21.58 -11.18
N GLU A 569 22.53 -22.29 -11.49
CA GLU A 569 22.69 -23.70 -11.09
C GLU A 569 23.08 -23.94 -9.62
N THR A 570 23.31 -22.88 -8.83
CA THR A 570 23.74 -22.96 -7.43
C THR A 570 22.75 -22.28 -6.50
N GLY A 571 22.64 -22.78 -5.27
CA GLY A 571 21.91 -22.08 -4.20
C GLY A 571 22.84 -21.29 -3.28
N THR A 572 22.24 -20.48 -2.42
CA THR A 572 22.89 -19.63 -1.41
C THR A 572 23.74 -20.44 -0.42
N ALA A 573 23.22 -21.60 0.01
CA ALA A 573 24.00 -22.52 0.81
C ALA A 573 24.99 -23.32 -0.04
N ALA A 574 26.18 -23.55 0.49
CA ALA A 574 27.19 -24.36 -0.17
C ALA A 574 26.68 -25.76 -0.51
N ASP A 575 27.13 -26.28 -1.66
CA ASP A 575 26.81 -27.60 -2.20
C ASP A 575 25.34 -27.83 -2.59
N ILE A 576 24.53 -26.77 -2.67
CA ILE A 576 23.19 -26.80 -3.25
C ILE A 576 23.25 -26.62 -4.77
N ARG A 577 22.48 -27.44 -5.49
CA ARG A 577 22.31 -27.34 -6.94
C ARG A 577 20.84 -27.21 -7.32
N LEU A 578 20.59 -26.34 -8.30
CA LEU A 578 19.24 -26.00 -8.74
C LEU A 578 19.04 -26.38 -10.20
N GLU A 579 17.89 -26.98 -10.47
CA GLU A 579 17.49 -27.42 -11.80
C GLU A 579 16.00 -27.13 -11.98
N ALA A 580 15.59 -26.72 -13.19
CA ALA A 580 14.19 -26.61 -13.54
C ALA A 580 13.91 -27.41 -14.81
N GLU A 581 12.87 -28.24 -14.77
CA GLU A 581 12.47 -29.13 -15.84
C GLU A 581 11.04 -28.83 -16.30
N HIS A 582 10.72 -29.21 -17.54
CA HIS A 582 9.42 -29.01 -18.18
C HIS A 582 8.91 -27.55 -18.24
N VAL A 583 9.81 -26.58 -18.09
CA VAL A 583 9.55 -25.15 -18.26
C VAL A 583 9.99 -24.65 -19.63
N ASN A 584 9.34 -23.60 -20.14
CA ASN A 584 9.82 -22.89 -21.33
C ASN A 584 11.02 -22.00 -21.01
N SER A 585 11.06 -21.47 -19.78
CA SER A 585 12.19 -20.67 -19.28
C SER A 585 12.17 -20.59 -17.77
N TRP A 586 13.35 -20.51 -17.15
CA TRP A 586 13.52 -20.09 -15.77
C TRP A 586 14.76 -19.21 -15.61
N ARG A 587 14.72 -18.25 -14.68
CA ARG A 587 15.73 -17.21 -14.47
C ARG A 587 15.69 -16.71 -13.04
N GLU A 588 16.84 -16.28 -12.52
CA GLU A 588 16.90 -15.34 -11.39
C GLU A 588 16.56 -13.93 -11.92
N GLU A 589 15.50 -13.33 -11.41
CA GLU A 589 15.05 -12.00 -11.83
C GLU A 589 14.77 -11.09 -10.63
N LEU A 590 15.13 -9.82 -10.77
CA LEU A 590 14.70 -8.75 -9.84
C LEU A 590 13.18 -8.66 -9.91
N LEU A 591 12.53 -8.71 -8.76
CA LEU A 591 11.08 -8.59 -8.66
C LEU A 591 10.62 -7.13 -8.76
N TYR A 592 9.39 -6.97 -9.23
CA TYR A 592 8.75 -5.66 -9.39
C TYR A 592 7.35 -5.69 -8.77
N PHE A 593 6.94 -4.58 -8.18
CA PHE A 593 5.58 -4.37 -7.73
C PHE A 593 4.62 -4.16 -8.91
N SER A 594 3.31 -4.14 -8.64
CA SER A 594 2.26 -3.94 -9.66
C SER A 594 2.33 -2.59 -10.38
N ASP A 595 3.01 -1.61 -9.79
CA ASP A 595 3.27 -0.29 -10.38
C ASP A 595 4.58 -0.27 -11.20
N GLY A 596 5.31 -1.38 -11.30
CA GLY A 596 6.56 -1.48 -12.04
C GLY A 596 7.78 -0.88 -11.35
N ASN A 597 7.66 -0.46 -10.07
CA ASN A 597 8.83 -0.14 -9.25
C ASN A 597 9.54 -1.44 -8.82
N PRO A 598 10.88 -1.44 -8.71
CA PRO A 598 11.62 -2.60 -8.22
C PRO A 598 11.27 -2.88 -6.76
N ARG A 599 11.21 -4.17 -6.39
CA ARG A 599 10.94 -4.63 -5.02
C ARG A 599 12.20 -4.73 -4.15
N GLY A 600 13.38 -4.72 -4.78
CA GLY A 600 14.67 -4.77 -4.08
C GLY A 600 15.21 -6.18 -3.83
N ASN A 601 14.49 -7.23 -4.23
CA ASN A 601 14.92 -8.63 -4.08
C ASN A 601 14.76 -9.45 -5.37
N TYR A 602 15.50 -10.54 -5.45
CA TYR A 602 15.55 -11.49 -6.55
C TYR A 602 14.81 -12.78 -6.20
N ALA A 603 14.36 -13.51 -7.23
CA ALA A 603 13.77 -14.83 -7.04
C ALA A 603 13.95 -15.70 -8.30
N ALA A 604 13.82 -17.02 -8.13
CA ALA A 604 13.73 -17.94 -9.26
C ALA A 604 12.34 -17.83 -9.92
N VAL A 605 12.29 -17.22 -11.10
CA VAL A 605 11.08 -17.05 -11.90
C VAL A 605 10.98 -18.15 -12.96
N LEU A 606 9.97 -19.01 -12.85
CA LEU A 606 9.67 -20.08 -13.80
C LEU A 606 8.48 -19.69 -14.68
N LYS A 607 8.54 -20.05 -15.97
CA LYS A 607 7.43 -19.88 -16.92
C LYS A 607 7.24 -21.14 -17.77
N TRP A 608 6.01 -21.61 -17.86
CA TRP A 608 5.61 -22.74 -18.71
C TRP A 608 4.27 -22.49 -19.41
N GLU A 609 4.18 -22.86 -20.69
CA GLU A 609 3.03 -22.75 -21.56
C GLU A 609 3.03 -23.95 -22.56
N PRO A 610 1.85 -24.34 -23.08
CA PRO A 610 1.76 -25.28 -24.21
C PRO A 610 2.47 -24.73 -25.47
N GLU A 611 3.02 -25.60 -26.31
CA GLU A 611 3.58 -25.15 -27.60
C GLU A 611 2.46 -24.68 -28.55
N GLU A 612 2.73 -23.65 -29.37
CA GLU A 612 1.76 -23.13 -30.34
C GLU A 612 1.33 -24.23 -31.33
N GLY A 613 0.07 -24.67 -31.24
CA GLY A 613 -0.54 -25.63 -32.16
C GLY A 613 -0.87 -27.00 -31.58
N GLU A 614 -0.53 -27.27 -30.33
CA GLU A 614 -1.06 -28.42 -29.58
C GLU A 614 -2.44 -28.08 -29.01
N GLU A 615 -3.48 -28.86 -29.33
CA GLU A 615 -4.78 -28.74 -28.67
C GLU A 615 -4.61 -29.07 -27.18
N ALA A 616 -5.17 -28.21 -26.32
CA ALA A 616 -5.31 -28.46 -24.89
C ALA A 616 -5.93 -29.86 -24.67
N GLY A 617 -5.19 -30.75 -24.01
CA GLY A 617 -5.63 -32.10 -23.66
C GLY A 617 -5.17 -33.27 -24.56
N SER A 618 -4.27 -33.08 -25.53
CA SER A 618 -3.85 -34.18 -26.43
C SER A 618 -2.57 -34.96 -26.04
N SER A 619 -1.80 -34.50 -25.06
CA SER A 619 -0.75 -35.30 -24.41
C SER A 619 -0.64 -34.93 -22.92
N LYS A 620 -0.44 -35.91 -22.02
CA LYS A 620 -0.09 -35.63 -20.62
C LYS A 620 1.31 -35.03 -20.62
N LYS A 621 1.40 -33.70 -20.65
CA LYS A 621 2.65 -32.98 -20.45
C LYS A 621 3.05 -33.14 -18.97
N GLU A 622 4.33 -33.42 -18.73
CA GLU A 622 4.87 -33.47 -17.38
C GLU A 622 4.74 -32.07 -16.74
N PRO A 623 4.42 -32.00 -15.42
CA PRO A 623 4.28 -30.72 -14.72
C PRO A 623 5.59 -29.96 -14.73
N ALA A 624 5.54 -28.62 -14.62
CA ALA A 624 6.77 -27.83 -14.45
C ALA A 624 7.40 -28.15 -13.09
N GLU A 625 8.72 -28.31 -13.05
CA GLU A 625 9.44 -28.73 -11.85
C GLU A 625 10.59 -27.79 -11.51
N PHE A 626 10.78 -27.54 -10.22
CA PHE A 626 11.95 -26.89 -9.65
C PHE A 626 12.59 -27.82 -8.61
N SER A 627 13.79 -28.31 -8.90
CA SER A 627 14.52 -29.27 -8.07
C SER A 627 15.71 -28.64 -7.37
N ILE A 628 15.86 -29.00 -6.10
CA ILE A 628 16.97 -28.61 -5.24
C ILE A 628 17.68 -29.89 -4.81
N SER A 629 18.87 -30.10 -5.34
CA SER A 629 19.76 -31.20 -4.93
C SER A 629 20.69 -30.74 -3.83
N MET A 630 20.85 -31.56 -2.79
CA MET A 630 21.65 -31.25 -1.62
C MET A 630 22.45 -32.48 -1.15
N PRO A 631 23.53 -32.29 -0.36
CA PRO A 631 24.19 -33.39 0.31
C PRO A 631 23.20 -34.18 1.19
N GLU A 632 23.50 -35.45 1.45
CA GLU A 632 22.71 -36.29 2.37
C GLU A 632 22.54 -35.56 3.72
N THR A 633 21.30 -35.14 4.01
CA THR A 633 20.99 -34.28 5.15
C THR A 633 19.93 -34.93 6.03
N ASP A 634 20.15 -34.88 7.35
CA ASP A 634 19.14 -35.27 8.34
C ASP A 634 18.14 -34.14 8.56
N LEU A 635 16.90 -34.41 8.14
CA LEU A 635 15.76 -33.53 8.24
C LEU A 635 14.71 -34.02 9.26
N THR A 636 15.08 -34.97 10.13
CA THR A 636 14.18 -35.46 11.18
C THR A 636 13.85 -34.35 12.18
N GLY A 637 12.57 -34.13 12.46
CA GLY A 637 12.08 -33.11 13.39
C GLY A 637 12.19 -31.67 12.86
N LYS A 638 12.37 -31.51 11.55
CA LYS A 638 12.52 -30.20 10.88
C LYS A 638 11.33 -29.92 9.98
N HIS A 639 11.23 -28.68 9.51
CA HIS A 639 10.28 -28.26 8.50
C HIS A 639 10.99 -27.88 7.21
N LEU A 640 10.41 -28.27 6.07
CA LEU A 640 10.74 -27.68 4.78
C LEU A 640 9.92 -26.40 4.63
N GLN A 641 10.58 -25.28 4.36
CA GLN A 641 9.93 -23.99 4.11
C GLN A 641 10.35 -23.41 2.77
N PHE A 642 9.42 -22.77 2.05
CA PHE A 642 9.72 -21.97 0.87
C PHE A 642 8.61 -20.93 0.65
N ASP A 643 8.95 -19.85 -0.05
CA ASP A 643 8.01 -18.83 -0.47
C ASP A 643 7.65 -19.01 -1.95
N VAL A 644 6.37 -18.91 -2.28
CA VAL A 644 5.86 -19.01 -3.65
C VAL A 644 4.92 -17.86 -3.99
N MET A 645 5.06 -17.32 -5.20
CA MET A 645 4.25 -16.22 -5.71
C MET A 645 3.75 -16.55 -7.12
N ASP A 646 2.45 -16.44 -7.36
CA ASP A 646 1.87 -16.57 -8.69
C ASP A 646 2.03 -15.24 -9.45
N LEU A 647 2.67 -15.29 -10.62
CA LEU A 647 2.98 -14.16 -11.49
C LEU A 647 2.10 -14.13 -12.75
N LYS A 648 1.02 -14.91 -12.81
CA LYS A 648 0.05 -14.84 -13.90
C LYS A 648 -0.73 -13.52 -13.84
N GLU A 649 -0.92 -12.94 -15.01
CA GLU A 649 -1.73 -11.76 -15.27
C GLU A 649 -2.69 -12.05 -16.44
N ASP A 650 -3.62 -11.14 -16.71
CA ASP A 650 -4.54 -11.17 -17.86
C ASP A 650 -5.39 -12.45 -18.01
N PHE A 651 -5.76 -13.05 -16.89
CA PHE A 651 -6.69 -14.18 -16.85
C PHE A 651 -8.13 -13.72 -16.50
N PRO A 652 -9.18 -14.38 -17.04
CA PRO A 652 -10.55 -14.08 -16.62
C PRO A 652 -10.74 -14.39 -15.13
N GLU A 653 -11.31 -13.46 -14.35
CA GLU A 653 -11.53 -13.65 -12.90
C GLU A 653 -12.34 -14.92 -12.59
N GLU A 654 -13.33 -15.24 -13.42
CA GLU A 654 -14.16 -16.45 -13.33
C GLU A 654 -13.36 -17.75 -13.56
N GLU A 655 -12.19 -17.65 -14.21
CA GLU A 655 -11.24 -18.75 -14.46
C GLU A 655 -10.06 -18.72 -13.47
N GLY A 656 -10.11 -17.84 -12.45
CA GLY A 656 -9.11 -17.82 -11.40
C GLY A 656 -9.13 -19.15 -10.64
N GLU A 657 -8.01 -19.86 -10.65
CA GLU A 657 -7.82 -21.10 -9.89
C GLU A 657 -6.74 -20.89 -8.84
N LEU A 658 -6.91 -21.52 -7.67
CA LEU A 658 -5.86 -21.57 -6.65
C LEU A 658 -4.68 -22.39 -7.20
N PRO A 659 -3.43 -21.91 -7.08
CA PRO A 659 -2.25 -22.70 -7.40
C PRO A 659 -2.26 -24.07 -6.70
N LYS A 660 -1.92 -25.11 -7.46
CA LYS A 660 -1.80 -26.50 -6.97
C LYS A 660 -0.37 -26.97 -7.14
N LEU A 661 0.25 -27.41 -6.05
CA LEU A 661 1.64 -27.82 -6.05
C LEU A 661 1.79 -29.17 -5.34
N GLU A 662 2.61 -30.03 -5.92
CA GLU A 662 3.11 -31.24 -5.27
C GLU A 662 4.56 -31.04 -4.85
N ILE A 663 4.88 -31.40 -3.62
CA ILE A 663 6.22 -31.36 -3.07
C ILE A 663 6.72 -32.79 -2.96
N ILE A 664 7.81 -33.07 -3.66
CA ILE A 664 8.45 -34.39 -3.70
C ILE A 664 9.75 -34.31 -2.91
N VAL A 665 9.93 -35.22 -1.98
CA VAL A 665 11.17 -35.40 -1.23
C VAL A 665 11.76 -36.76 -1.59
N GLU A 666 13.04 -36.78 -1.98
CA GLU A 666 13.77 -37.99 -2.34
C GLU A 666 14.93 -38.25 -1.35
N ASP A 667 15.04 -39.49 -0.87
CA ASP A 667 16.18 -39.94 -0.08
C ASP A 667 17.35 -40.45 -0.95
N SER A 668 18.53 -40.58 -0.34
CA SER A 668 19.75 -41.08 -0.99
C SER A 668 19.63 -42.49 -1.64
N GLN A 669 18.55 -43.24 -1.37
CA GLN A 669 18.27 -44.54 -1.97
C GLN A 669 17.29 -44.44 -3.15
N GLY A 670 16.82 -43.24 -3.49
CA GLY A 670 15.85 -42.98 -4.54
C GLY A 670 14.41 -43.29 -4.14
N GLN A 671 14.10 -43.34 -2.84
CA GLN A 671 12.70 -43.42 -2.39
C GLN A 671 12.10 -42.02 -2.35
N GLU A 672 10.87 -41.89 -2.82
CA GLU A 672 10.16 -40.62 -2.91
C GLU A 672 8.92 -40.61 -2.01
N ALA A 673 8.63 -39.45 -1.42
CA ALA A 673 7.38 -39.13 -0.77
C ALA A 673 6.81 -37.83 -1.37
N VAL A 674 5.49 -37.79 -1.57
CA VAL A 674 4.80 -36.67 -2.21
C VAL A 674 3.72 -36.13 -1.28
N LEU A 675 3.70 -34.82 -1.10
CA LEU A 675 2.65 -34.09 -0.37
C LEU A 675 2.12 -32.93 -1.21
N LYS A 676 0.93 -32.44 -0.90
CA LYS A 676 0.34 -31.28 -1.55
C LYS A 676 0.63 -30.03 -0.74
N ALA A 677 1.07 -28.96 -1.39
CA ALA A 677 1.33 -27.70 -0.68
C ALA A 677 0.03 -27.07 -0.13
N GLU A 678 -1.09 -27.24 -0.84
CA GLU A 678 -2.38 -26.70 -0.43
C GLU A 678 -2.94 -27.29 0.88
N ASP A 679 -2.39 -28.41 1.37
CA ASP A 679 -2.73 -28.98 2.67
C ASP A 679 -2.07 -28.21 3.84
N TYR A 680 -1.08 -27.34 3.55
CA TYR A 680 -0.27 -26.63 4.54
C TYR A 680 -0.32 -25.10 4.42
N ALA A 681 -0.80 -24.57 3.29
CA ALA A 681 -0.95 -23.14 3.08
C ALA A 681 -2.09 -22.82 2.10
N SER A 682 -2.79 -21.72 2.35
CA SER A 682 -3.73 -21.16 1.37
C SER A 682 -2.96 -20.39 0.31
N LEU A 683 -2.86 -20.97 -0.89
CA LEU A 683 -2.16 -20.36 -2.02
C LEU A 683 -3.17 -19.66 -2.93
N TYR A 684 -3.03 -18.34 -3.04
CA TYR A 684 -3.81 -17.49 -3.93
C TYR A 684 -3.02 -17.08 -5.17
N PRO A 685 -3.71 -16.90 -6.31
CA PRO A 685 -3.16 -16.16 -7.43
C PRO A 685 -3.06 -14.65 -7.10
N ALA A 686 -2.49 -13.87 -8.02
CA ALA A 686 -2.44 -12.41 -7.89
C ALA A 686 -3.85 -11.81 -7.72
N PHE A 687 -3.98 -10.77 -6.89
CA PHE A 687 -5.26 -10.06 -6.75
C PHE A 687 -5.46 -9.04 -7.88
N PRO A 688 -6.50 -9.17 -8.74
CA PRO A 688 -6.75 -8.22 -9.83
C PRO A 688 -7.50 -6.97 -9.33
N VAL A 689 -6.79 -6.08 -8.65
CA VAL A 689 -7.37 -4.92 -7.96
C VAL A 689 -7.64 -3.76 -8.91
N ARG A 690 -8.76 -3.05 -8.71
CA ARG A 690 -9.11 -1.84 -9.48
C ARG A 690 -9.34 -0.65 -8.55
N LEU A 691 -8.28 0.12 -8.34
CA LEU A 691 -8.22 1.28 -7.47
C LEU A 691 -9.02 2.48 -8.02
N ASN A 692 -9.19 2.60 -9.35
CA ASN A 692 -9.94 3.69 -9.97
C ASN A 692 -11.23 3.21 -10.63
N LYS A 693 -12.31 4.01 -10.59
CA LYS A 693 -13.59 3.67 -11.24
C LYS A 693 -13.47 3.43 -12.75
N LEU A 694 -12.55 4.12 -13.42
CA LEU A 694 -12.29 3.95 -14.85
C LEU A 694 -11.52 2.66 -15.14
N GLN A 695 -10.64 2.21 -14.24
CA GLN A 695 -9.99 0.90 -14.35
C GLN A 695 -11.05 -0.21 -14.45
N TYR A 696 -12.11 -0.14 -13.63
CA TYR A 696 -13.25 -1.06 -13.73
C TYR A 696 -13.97 -0.98 -15.09
N LEU A 697 -14.30 0.21 -15.56
CA LEU A 697 -14.99 0.38 -16.85
C LEU A 697 -14.17 -0.12 -18.05
N TRP A 698 -12.85 -0.02 -17.96
CA TRP A 698 -11.91 -0.46 -19.00
C TRP A 698 -11.37 -1.87 -18.79
N LYS A 699 -11.80 -2.57 -17.72
CA LYS A 699 -11.30 -3.89 -17.32
C LYS A 699 -9.78 -3.94 -17.17
N ALA A 700 -9.18 -2.85 -16.72
CA ALA A 700 -7.75 -2.74 -16.47
C ALA A 700 -7.48 -2.96 -14.98
N ALA A 701 -7.03 -4.15 -14.61
CA ALA A 701 -6.67 -4.48 -13.22
C ALA A 701 -5.17 -4.25 -12.98
N GLU A 702 -4.83 -3.94 -11.74
CA GLU A 702 -3.48 -4.06 -11.21
C GLU A 702 -3.38 -5.42 -10.52
N TYR A 703 -2.55 -6.31 -11.06
CA TYR A 703 -2.32 -7.62 -10.46
C TYR A 703 -1.36 -7.46 -9.29
N LYS A 704 -1.89 -7.58 -8.07
CA LYS A 704 -1.08 -7.52 -6.84
C LYS A 704 -0.51 -8.90 -6.56
N HIS A 705 0.78 -9.07 -6.85
CA HIS A 705 1.54 -10.29 -6.61
C HIS A 705 2.17 -10.26 -5.23
N GLN A 706 2.09 -11.35 -4.47
CA GLN A 706 2.72 -11.45 -3.15
C GLN A 706 3.15 -12.89 -2.85
N PHE A 707 4.29 -13.02 -2.16
CA PHE A 707 4.80 -14.31 -1.69
C PHE A 707 3.92 -14.89 -0.59
N GLN A 708 3.83 -16.22 -0.59
CA GLN A 708 3.09 -17.02 0.37
C GLN A 708 4.04 -18.10 0.89
N THR A 709 4.19 -18.18 2.21
CA THR A 709 5.08 -19.17 2.82
C THR A 709 4.37 -20.50 2.95
N VAL A 710 4.98 -21.55 2.42
CA VAL A 710 4.59 -22.95 2.64
C VAL A 710 5.57 -23.55 3.63
N SER A 711 5.08 -24.16 4.71
CA SER A 711 5.91 -24.83 5.71
C SER A 711 5.38 -26.24 6.01
N ILE A 712 6.15 -27.26 5.68
CA ILE A 712 5.74 -28.66 5.74
C ILE A 712 6.61 -29.41 6.76
N PRO A 713 6.03 -30.03 7.80
CA PRO A 713 6.76 -30.89 8.72
C PRO A 713 7.35 -32.08 7.96
N MET A 714 8.64 -32.35 8.15
CA MET A 714 9.29 -33.47 7.48
C MET A 714 8.71 -34.83 7.92
N GLU A 715 8.08 -34.87 9.09
CA GLU A 715 7.34 -36.01 9.65
C GLU A 715 6.20 -36.51 8.76
N ASP A 716 5.59 -35.63 7.96
CA ASP A 716 4.45 -35.98 7.14
C ASP A 716 4.85 -36.71 5.85
N PHE A 717 6.12 -36.60 5.45
CA PHE A 717 6.69 -37.37 4.33
C PHE A 717 6.95 -38.82 4.76
N THR A 718 5.92 -39.66 4.62
CA THR A 718 6.01 -41.09 4.91
C THR A 718 6.61 -41.89 3.74
N GLY A 719 7.41 -42.92 4.04
CA GLY A 719 7.98 -43.80 3.01
C GLY A 719 9.40 -43.45 2.55
N VAL A 720 10.02 -42.42 3.13
CA VAL A 720 11.42 -42.01 2.86
C VAL A 720 12.28 -42.04 4.12
N ASP A 721 13.59 -42.26 3.99
CA ASP A 721 14.54 -42.11 5.10
C ASP A 721 14.92 -40.63 5.31
N ARG A 722 14.15 -39.95 6.17
CA ARG A 722 14.30 -38.52 6.52
C ARG A 722 15.69 -38.13 7.04
N ARG A 723 16.52 -39.09 7.45
CA ARG A 723 17.91 -38.85 7.87
C ARG A 723 18.87 -38.66 6.70
N LYS A 724 18.40 -38.96 5.48
CA LYS A 724 19.20 -39.10 4.28
C LYS A 724 18.58 -38.42 3.07
N ILE A 725 17.87 -37.30 3.29
CA ILE A 725 17.27 -36.56 2.19
C ILE A 725 18.37 -35.95 1.32
N SER A 726 18.20 -36.06 0.01
CA SER A 726 19.17 -35.57 -0.98
C SER A 726 18.56 -34.69 -2.06
N ARG A 727 17.23 -34.73 -2.24
CA ARG A 727 16.55 -33.89 -3.24
C ARG A 727 15.16 -33.48 -2.77
N ILE A 728 14.79 -32.25 -3.13
CA ILE A 728 13.45 -31.69 -2.95
C ILE A 728 13.02 -31.15 -4.31
N THR A 729 11.80 -31.46 -4.75
CA THR A 729 11.23 -30.98 -6.01
C THR A 729 9.87 -30.34 -5.75
N ILE A 730 9.67 -29.14 -6.30
CA ILE A 730 8.40 -28.42 -6.32
C ILE A 730 7.79 -28.59 -7.71
N CYS A 731 6.67 -29.30 -7.79
CA CYS A 731 5.95 -29.60 -9.04
C CYS A 731 4.70 -28.72 -9.16
N PHE A 732 4.59 -27.97 -10.25
CA PHE A 732 3.45 -27.10 -10.54
C PHE A 732 2.44 -27.81 -11.43
N LEU A 733 1.26 -28.13 -10.88
CA LEU A 733 0.28 -29.01 -11.53
C LEU A 733 -0.61 -28.33 -12.59
N THR A 734 -0.39 -27.06 -12.87
CA THR A 734 -1.18 -26.31 -13.87
C THR A 734 -0.57 -26.46 -15.27
N GLU A 735 -1.41 -26.51 -16.31
CA GLU A 735 -0.91 -26.69 -17.69
C GLU A 735 -0.06 -25.51 -18.21
N LYS A 736 -0.30 -24.31 -17.66
CA LYS A 736 0.42 -23.09 -17.95
C LYS A 736 0.57 -22.25 -16.69
N GLY A 737 1.68 -21.54 -16.56
CA GLY A 737 1.90 -20.67 -15.43
C GLY A 737 3.17 -19.85 -15.51
N LYS A 738 3.23 -18.89 -14.60
CA LYS A 738 4.41 -18.08 -14.30
C LYS A 738 4.45 -17.91 -12.79
N THR A 739 5.57 -18.23 -12.15
CA THR A 739 5.69 -18.19 -10.69
C THR A 739 7.09 -17.74 -10.29
N ALA A 740 7.20 -17.15 -9.11
CA ALA A 740 8.48 -16.93 -8.43
C ALA A 740 8.57 -17.84 -7.21
N ILE A 741 9.77 -18.37 -6.96
CA ILE A 741 10.13 -19.17 -5.78
C ILE A 741 11.27 -18.44 -5.08
N ASP A 742 11.17 -18.30 -3.76
CA ASP A 742 12.17 -17.63 -2.93
C ASP A 742 12.28 -18.29 -1.54
N ASN A 743 13.28 -17.91 -0.76
CA ASN A 743 13.51 -18.29 0.64
C ASN A 743 13.35 -19.79 0.92
N VAL A 744 13.86 -20.64 0.04
CA VAL A 744 13.80 -22.09 0.23
C VAL A 744 14.78 -22.48 1.33
N GLY A 745 14.29 -23.11 2.39
CA GLY A 745 15.07 -23.38 3.59
C GLY A 745 14.57 -24.56 4.41
N ILE A 746 15.37 -24.92 5.42
CA ILE A 746 15.04 -25.94 6.41
C ILE A 746 15.02 -25.27 7.78
N ARG A 747 13.91 -25.43 8.51
CA ARG A 747 13.73 -24.93 9.87
C ARG A 747 13.86 -26.06 10.88
#